data_AF-A0A3F2RP48-F1
#
_entry.id   AF-A0A3F2RP48-F1
#
_cell.length_a   1.000
_cell.length_b   1.000
_cell.length_c   1.000
_cell.angle_alpha   90.00
_cell.angle_beta   90.00
_cell.angle_gamma   90.00
#
_symmetry.space_group_name_H-M   'P 1'
#
loop_
_entity.id
_entity.type
_entity.pdbx_description
1 polymer ?
#
loop_
_entity_poly.entity_id
_entity_poly.type
_entity_poly.pdbx_seq_one_letter_code
_entity_poly.pdbx_strand_id
1 'polypeptide(L)'
;MRSVVKTVLATTAAKALVVYVLYLIRKHGVMLNLNSSKRAALSDPSEGYELFPIDFSMHVQIRQNVALKFLQTHPEAKGDASVLLLHGGSEVDRYDTDIQYNFHQESFFQYLFGVREPDCAGLIDLTTRKAVLFVPRLSDEWELWCGDRKPLAYFKAHYKVDEVYYVDEMAAVLADKLKTKKVYVLHGKNTDSGLETTTTSTFEGIEKFDVDKAALHPVLVECRVIKTEKELELLRFVNKLSSRAHIKVMKNIRPGKMEFHAESDFLHYVYSNGGARFHAYTCICGSGHNASALHYGHAGAPNDKLLEDGDLFLNDMGGELHGYTSDITCSWPVNGVFSADQRMVYEGVLKAHDAVIAAMKPGVNWVDMHILANRVMTEHMLEYGLLQNGTVDEMMEHEVSSYFTPCGLGHFMGLDIHDVGGFPVGHVRSTKRSLQKLRCVRNLQKNMVITVEPGWYFIEAQLRIALDSTIAIFINQDVLGRFRGTGGVRIESDVVVTANGVENMTQVPRTIAEIEAIMNSKPIFSPGIDNRRLVPHKREELQEHKPAVMSSDHVNGFLAAATATAAMASIAFLQKTRASVYEPKNRKAASQRRPSANGSTINGHAHKHMTMVQGGHVLTDPSESYELFPIDFSMHVQIRQNVALKFLQTHPEAKGDASVLLLHGGSEVDRYDTDIQYNFHQESFFQYLFGVREPDCAGLIDLTTRKAVLFVPRLSDEWELWCGDRKPLAYFKAHYKVDEVYYVDEMAAVLADKLKTKKVYVLHGKNTDSGLETTTTSTFEGIEKFDVDKAALHPVLVECRVIKTEKELELLRFVNKLSSRAHIKVMKNIRPGKMEFHAESDFLHYVYSNGGARFHAYTCICGSGHNASALHYGHAGAPNDKLLEDGDLFLNDMGGELHGYTSDITCSWPVNGVFSADQRMVYEGVLKAHDAVMAAIKPGISYVGMHLLSHRVLTQHLLEYGLFQNGTVDELMDHEISAFFYPHGLGHLMGLDTHDVGGIPVGYTRSTKKILAKLRCVRNLEKNMVLTVEPGCYFIEAQIQTVLANPVTAKFINQEMLSRFRGTGGVRIESDVVVTATGVENMSKVPRTVEEIEATMQQA
;
A
#
# COMPACT_ATOMS: atom_id res chain seq x y z
N MET A 1 72.07 17.55 -19.84
CA MET A 1 70.97 18.54 -19.70
C MET A 1 69.57 17.99 -20.02
N ARG A 2 69.30 17.34 -21.18
CA ARG A 2 67.93 16.92 -21.55
C ARG A 2 67.24 15.88 -20.63
N SER A 3 67.95 15.15 -19.77
CA SER A 3 67.37 14.21 -18.80
C SER A 3 66.74 14.89 -17.58
N VAL A 4 67.46 15.84 -16.97
CA VAL A 4 67.07 16.50 -15.71
C VAL A 4 65.69 17.19 -15.80
N VAL A 5 65.39 17.82 -16.94
CA VAL A 5 64.11 18.50 -17.18
C VAL A 5 62.92 17.53 -17.18
N LYS A 6 63.09 16.30 -17.69
CA LYS A 6 62.01 15.29 -17.66
C LYS A 6 61.70 14.81 -16.23
N THR A 7 62.71 14.60 -15.40
CA THR A 7 62.52 14.14 -14.01
C THR A 7 61.79 15.19 -13.16
N VAL A 8 62.08 16.48 -13.36
CA VAL A 8 61.41 17.58 -12.65
C VAL A 8 59.94 17.72 -13.08
N LEU A 9 59.65 17.66 -14.38
CA LEU A 9 58.26 17.73 -14.86
C LEU A 9 57.41 16.54 -14.38
N ALA A 10 57.96 15.32 -14.40
CA ALA A 10 57.27 14.13 -13.91
C ALA A 10 56.96 14.20 -12.40
N THR A 11 57.90 14.68 -11.58
CA THR A 11 57.68 14.80 -10.13
C THR A 11 56.72 15.95 -9.75
N THR A 12 56.66 17.03 -10.53
CA THR A 12 55.65 18.09 -10.34
C THR A 12 54.25 17.61 -10.71
N ALA A 13 54.10 16.91 -11.85
CA ALA A 13 52.80 16.35 -12.26
C ALA A 13 52.27 15.30 -11.27
N ALA A 14 53.13 14.39 -10.79
CA ALA A 14 52.76 13.39 -9.79
C ALA A 14 52.32 14.05 -8.46
N LYS A 15 53.01 15.11 -8.02
CA LYS A 15 52.61 15.87 -6.81
C LYS A 15 51.28 16.60 -6.99
N ALA A 16 51.02 17.19 -8.16
CA ALA A 16 49.74 17.82 -8.46
C ALA A 16 48.58 16.78 -8.42
N LEU A 17 48.79 15.60 -9.01
CA LEU A 17 47.81 14.52 -8.99
C LEU A 17 47.55 13.99 -7.56
N VAL A 18 48.61 13.79 -6.75
CA VAL A 18 48.47 13.38 -5.35
C VAL A 18 47.76 14.43 -4.51
N VAL A 19 48.02 15.73 -4.71
CA VAL A 19 47.30 16.81 -4.02
C VAL A 19 45.83 16.87 -4.46
N TYR A 20 45.53 16.66 -5.74
CA TYR A 20 44.15 16.63 -6.24
C TYR A 20 43.38 15.40 -5.71
N VAL A 21 44.01 14.23 -5.66
CA VAL A 21 43.43 13.02 -5.06
C VAL A 21 43.25 13.18 -3.54
N LEU A 22 44.21 13.76 -2.82
CA LEU A 22 44.05 14.06 -1.38
C LEU A 22 42.99 15.14 -1.11
N TYR A 23 42.78 16.09 -2.04
CA TYR A 23 41.70 17.06 -1.98
C TYR A 23 40.33 16.39 -2.20
N LEU A 24 40.21 15.48 -3.17
CA LEU A 24 39.00 14.69 -3.39
C LEU A 24 38.70 13.73 -2.21
N ILE A 25 39.74 13.09 -1.65
CA ILE A 25 39.64 12.24 -0.45
C ILE A 25 39.26 13.07 0.77
N ARG A 26 39.74 14.31 0.92
CA ARG A 26 39.22 15.22 1.96
C ARG A 26 37.79 15.65 1.69
N LYS A 27 37.40 15.95 0.45
CA LYS A 27 36.03 16.40 0.12
C LYS A 27 34.99 15.28 0.30
N HIS A 28 35.35 14.02 0.07
CA HIS A 28 34.51 12.86 0.40
C HIS A 28 34.61 12.47 1.89
N GLY A 29 35.83 12.42 2.45
CA GLY A 29 36.05 11.99 3.84
C GLY A 29 35.45 12.93 4.89
N VAL A 30 35.29 14.22 4.58
CA VAL A 30 34.60 15.19 5.45
C VAL A 30 33.07 15.02 5.43
N MET A 31 32.50 14.29 4.46
CA MET A 31 31.08 13.89 4.49
C MET A 31 30.82 12.55 5.22
N LEU A 32 31.86 11.85 5.68
CA LEU A 32 31.76 10.46 6.19
C LEU A 32 32.21 10.26 7.65
N ASN A 33 32.41 11.32 8.44
CA ASN A 33 32.58 11.18 9.89
C ASN A 33 32.34 12.49 10.66
N LEU A 34 31.13 12.66 11.20
CA LEU A 34 30.85 13.58 12.31
C LEU A 34 29.67 13.06 13.15
N ASN A 35 29.82 13.17 14.48
CA ASN A 35 28.79 13.01 15.51
C ASN A 35 28.20 11.61 15.76
N SER A 36 29.03 10.72 16.31
CA SER A 36 28.57 9.95 17.49
C SER A 36 28.61 10.82 18.75
N SER A 37 27.89 10.42 19.80
CA SER A 37 27.93 11.01 21.16
C SER A 37 27.38 12.44 21.37
N LYS A 38 26.08 12.63 21.11
CA LYS A 38 25.17 13.49 21.91
C LYS A 38 23.70 13.13 21.63
N ARG A 39 22.87 12.97 22.67
CA ARG A 39 21.40 12.93 22.53
C ARG A 39 20.91 14.35 22.18
N ALA A 40 20.90 14.68 20.89
CA ALA A 40 20.14 15.81 20.36
C ALA A 40 18.72 15.34 20.05
N ALA A 41 17.72 16.17 20.33
CA ALA A 41 16.36 15.90 19.84
C ALA A 41 16.38 15.90 18.31
N LEU A 42 15.88 14.83 17.69
CA LEU A 42 15.91 14.68 16.24
C LEU A 42 14.98 15.71 15.58
N SER A 43 15.58 16.72 14.95
CA SER A 43 14.86 17.69 14.12
C SER A 43 14.32 17.01 12.86
N ASP A 44 13.11 17.42 12.48
CA ASP A 44 12.52 17.12 11.17
C ASP A 44 13.49 17.48 10.04
N PRO A 45 13.68 16.63 9.00
CA PRO A 45 14.49 16.97 7.82
C PRO A 45 13.70 17.92 6.89
N SER A 46 13.38 19.12 7.38
CA SER A 46 12.36 20.04 6.83
C SER A 46 12.64 20.63 5.43
N GLU A 47 13.67 20.16 4.73
CA GLU A 47 14.07 20.62 3.39
C GLU A 47 14.46 19.48 2.41
N GLY A 48 14.30 18.18 2.74
CA GLY A 48 14.66 17.12 1.79
C GLY A 48 14.27 15.68 2.17
N TYR A 49 14.15 14.82 1.14
CA TYR A 49 13.98 13.37 1.25
C TYR A 49 15.35 12.66 1.23
N GLU A 50 15.42 11.44 1.77
CA GLU A 50 16.67 10.70 1.98
C GLU A 50 16.61 9.34 1.27
N LEU A 51 17.17 9.21 0.05
CA LEU A 51 17.18 7.93 -0.66
C LEU A 51 18.36 7.04 -0.25
N PHE A 52 18.10 5.75 -0.03
CA PHE A 52 19.15 4.73 0.16
C PHE A 52 19.59 4.14 -1.18
N PRO A 53 20.89 4.23 -1.57
CA PRO A 53 21.38 3.67 -2.82
C PRO A 53 21.59 2.16 -2.71
N ILE A 54 20.74 1.36 -3.37
CA ILE A 54 20.83 -0.11 -3.38
C ILE A 54 22.12 -0.58 -4.08
N ASP A 55 23.09 -1.08 -3.30
CA ASP A 55 24.30 -1.69 -3.83
C ASP A 55 24.11 -3.19 -4.11
N PHE A 56 23.75 -3.51 -5.35
CA PHE A 56 23.59 -4.87 -5.86
C PHE A 56 24.82 -5.80 -5.69
N SER A 57 26.00 -5.30 -5.28
CA SER A 57 27.10 -6.18 -4.87
C SER A 57 26.83 -6.91 -3.54
N MET A 58 25.84 -6.49 -2.76
CA MET A 58 25.26 -7.24 -1.64
C MET A 58 24.79 -8.63 -2.11
N HIS A 59 23.96 -8.70 -3.16
CA HIS A 59 23.48 -9.95 -3.72
C HIS A 59 24.63 -10.82 -4.29
N VAL A 60 25.68 -10.21 -4.85
CA VAL A 60 26.89 -10.94 -5.27
C VAL A 60 27.57 -11.63 -4.07
N GLN A 61 27.69 -10.94 -2.92
CA GLN A 61 28.24 -11.52 -1.69
C GLN A 61 27.32 -12.61 -1.12
N ILE A 62 26.00 -12.40 -1.12
CA ILE A 62 25.00 -13.38 -0.69
C ILE A 62 25.10 -14.67 -1.52
N ARG A 63 25.10 -14.58 -2.86
CA ARG A 63 25.25 -15.75 -3.75
C ARG A 63 26.55 -16.52 -3.48
N GLN A 64 27.64 -15.83 -3.20
CA GLN A 64 28.92 -16.46 -2.83
C GLN A 64 28.86 -17.15 -1.46
N ASN A 65 28.25 -16.52 -0.46
CA ASN A 65 28.04 -17.09 0.87
C ASN A 65 27.18 -18.37 0.80
N VAL A 66 26.05 -18.31 0.09
CA VAL A 66 25.13 -19.45 -0.10
C VAL A 66 25.82 -20.60 -0.84
N ALA A 67 26.51 -20.33 -1.95
CA ALA A 67 27.23 -21.38 -2.69
C ALA A 67 28.35 -22.02 -1.84
N LEU A 68 29.07 -21.23 -1.03
CA LEU A 68 30.09 -21.74 -0.12
C LEU A 68 29.50 -22.57 1.03
N LYS A 69 28.39 -22.11 1.63
CA LYS A 69 27.66 -22.85 2.68
C LYS A 69 27.10 -24.16 2.13
N PHE A 70 26.48 -24.12 0.95
CA PHE A 70 25.94 -25.30 0.27
C PHE A 70 27.03 -26.34 -0.02
N LEU A 71 28.19 -25.93 -0.56
CA LEU A 71 29.32 -26.82 -0.82
C LEU A 71 30.05 -27.31 0.46
N GLN A 72 29.75 -26.74 1.63
CA GLN A 72 30.22 -27.23 2.93
C GLN A 72 29.27 -28.28 3.52
N THR A 73 27.95 -28.16 3.30
CA THR A 73 26.94 -29.14 3.77
C THR A 73 26.74 -30.30 2.80
N HIS A 74 26.88 -30.05 1.49
CA HIS A 74 26.66 -30.97 0.37
C HIS A 74 27.93 -31.07 -0.49
N PRO A 75 29.05 -31.60 0.05
CA PRO A 75 30.34 -31.63 -0.65
C PRO A 75 30.33 -32.46 -1.94
N GLU A 76 29.39 -33.39 -2.10
CA GLU A 76 29.17 -34.17 -3.33
C GLU A 76 28.80 -33.28 -4.52
N ALA A 77 28.08 -32.18 -4.31
CA ALA A 77 27.69 -31.23 -5.35
C ALA A 77 28.90 -30.53 -6.02
N LYS A 78 30.10 -30.66 -5.44
CA LYS A 78 31.35 -30.12 -5.98
C LYS A 78 31.89 -30.91 -7.19
N GLY A 79 31.49 -32.18 -7.34
CA GLY A 79 32.01 -33.08 -8.38
C GLY A 79 31.14 -33.15 -9.63
N ASP A 80 29.84 -32.92 -9.49
CA ASP A 80 28.88 -32.91 -10.60
C ASP A 80 28.59 -31.49 -11.07
N ALA A 81 28.46 -31.33 -12.40
CA ALA A 81 27.98 -30.10 -13.03
C ALA A 81 26.56 -29.81 -12.54
N SER A 82 26.46 -28.98 -11.51
CA SER A 82 25.25 -28.83 -10.73
C SER A 82 24.97 -27.38 -10.37
N VAL A 83 23.69 -27.06 -10.28
CA VAL A 83 23.21 -25.67 -10.12
C VAL A 83 22.22 -25.58 -8.97
N LEU A 84 22.20 -24.44 -8.29
CA LEU A 84 21.04 -24.00 -7.51
C LEU A 84 20.12 -23.24 -8.46
N LEU A 85 18.82 -23.53 -8.52
CA LEU A 85 17.86 -22.88 -9.42
C LEU A 85 16.59 -22.45 -8.67
N LEU A 86 16.31 -21.15 -8.69
CA LEU A 86 15.09 -20.53 -8.18
C LEU A 86 14.32 -19.86 -9.31
N HIS A 87 13.00 -19.82 -9.21
CA HIS A 87 12.16 -18.87 -9.92
C HIS A 87 11.83 -17.72 -8.96
N GLY A 88 11.68 -16.52 -9.51
CA GLY A 88 10.97 -15.44 -8.83
C GLY A 88 9.47 -15.66 -8.85
N GLY A 89 8.74 -14.69 -8.32
CA GLY A 89 7.29 -14.64 -8.40
C GLY A 89 6.75 -14.13 -9.74
N SER A 90 5.44 -14.27 -9.89
CA SER A 90 4.65 -13.75 -11.01
C SER A 90 3.70 -12.64 -10.52
N GLU A 91 3.18 -11.84 -11.44
CA GLU A 91 2.08 -10.90 -11.14
C GLU A 91 0.80 -11.65 -10.72
N VAL A 92 -0.06 -11.00 -9.94
CA VAL A 92 -1.30 -11.59 -9.41
C VAL A 92 -2.46 -10.64 -9.68
N ASP A 93 -3.40 -11.09 -10.51
CA ASP A 93 -4.60 -10.33 -10.88
C ASP A 93 -5.65 -10.31 -9.77
N ARG A 94 -6.42 -9.22 -9.65
CA ARG A 94 -7.65 -9.16 -8.84
C ARG A 94 -8.74 -9.97 -9.56
N TYR A 95 -8.82 -11.26 -9.26
CA TYR A 95 -9.82 -12.23 -9.74
C TYR A 95 -9.80 -12.50 -11.25
N ASP A 96 -10.71 -11.88 -12.01
CA ASP A 96 -10.76 -11.96 -13.49
C ASP A 96 -10.67 -10.58 -14.17
N THR A 97 -10.31 -9.53 -13.42
CA THR A 97 -10.05 -8.18 -13.96
C THR A 97 -8.68 -8.09 -14.65
N ASP A 98 -8.36 -6.96 -15.29
CA ASP A 98 -6.99 -6.63 -15.76
C ASP A 98 -6.26 -5.68 -14.78
N ILE A 99 -6.67 -5.67 -13.50
CA ILE A 99 -6.03 -4.92 -12.41
C ILE A 99 -5.29 -5.89 -11.50
N GLN A 100 -4.01 -5.63 -11.26
CA GLN A 100 -3.14 -6.48 -10.44
C GLN A 100 -3.02 -5.97 -8.99
N TYR A 101 -2.52 -6.83 -8.11
CA TYR A 101 -1.83 -6.39 -6.90
C TYR A 101 -0.43 -5.89 -7.27
N ASN A 102 0.05 -4.81 -6.64
CA ASN A 102 1.41 -4.30 -6.85
C ASN A 102 2.43 -5.42 -6.56
N PHE A 103 3.13 -5.88 -7.61
CA PHE A 103 4.02 -7.04 -7.53
C PHE A 103 5.14 -6.88 -6.49
N HIS A 104 5.16 -7.81 -5.54
CA HIS A 104 6.26 -8.01 -4.59
C HIS A 104 7.00 -9.31 -4.93
N GLN A 105 8.33 -9.28 -4.92
CA GLN A 105 9.17 -10.43 -5.30
C GLN A 105 9.12 -11.56 -4.26
N GLU A 106 9.42 -12.79 -4.67
CA GLU A 106 9.62 -13.92 -3.74
C GLU A 106 10.93 -13.72 -2.94
N SER A 107 10.87 -13.89 -1.62
CA SER A 107 11.93 -13.43 -0.69
C SER A 107 13.26 -14.19 -0.81
N PHE A 108 13.28 -15.49 -1.11
CA PHE A 108 14.53 -16.22 -1.41
C PHE A 108 15.13 -15.84 -2.77
N PHE A 109 14.32 -15.57 -3.78
CA PHE A 109 14.78 -15.02 -5.06
C PHE A 109 15.33 -13.60 -4.91
N GLN A 110 14.62 -12.75 -4.15
CA GLN A 110 15.05 -11.39 -3.80
C GLN A 110 16.37 -11.41 -3.02
N TYR A 111 16.53 -12.31 -2.06
CA TYR A 111 17.79 -12.52 -1.33
C TYR A 111 18.97 -12.79 -2.27
N LEU A 112 18.81 -13.73 -3.21
CA LEU A 112 19.88 -14.13 -4.12
C LEU A 112 20.13 -13.14 -5.27
N PHE A 113 19.13 -12.47 -5.82
CA PHE A 113 19.26 -11.71 -7.07
C PHE A 113 18.91 -10.23 -6.97
N GLY A 114 17.99 -9.84 -6.07
CA GLY A 114 17.52 -8.45 -5.93
C GLY A 114 16.60 -7.97 -7.05
N VAL A 115 15.99 -8.88 -7.80
CA VAL A 115 15.30 -8.61 -9.07
C VAL A 115 13.87 -8.13 -8.83
N ARG A 116 13.51 -6.96 -9.38
CA ARG A 116 12.17 -6.37 -9.23
C ARG A 116 11.17 -6.78 -10.31
N GLU A 117 11.65 -7.31 -11.44
CA GLU A 117 10.78 -7.78 -12.51
C GLU A 117 10.15 -9.16 -12.17
N PRO A 118 8.88 -9.39 -12.54
CA PRO A 118 8.22 -10.69 -12.40
C PRO A 118 8.74 -11.71 -13.42
N ASP A 119 8.30 -12.97 -13.27
CA ASP A 119 8.51 -14.09 -14.20
C ASP A 119 9.98 -14.36 -14.56
N CYS A 120 10.89 -13.93 -13.69
CA CYS A 120 12.32 -14.18 -13.84
C CYS A 120 12.72 -15.52 -13.20
N ALA A 121 13.79 -16.12 -13.69
CA ALA A 121 14.42 -17.28 -13.04
C ALA A 121 15.92 -17.04 -12.89
N GLY A 122 16.58 -17.76 -11.98
CA GLY A 122 17.96 -17.45 -11.61
C GLY A 122 18.68 -18.65 -11.05
N LEU A 123 19.91 -18.87 -11.52
CA LEU A 123 20.74 -19.98 -11.06
C LEU A 123 22.13 -19.55 -10.61
N ILE A 124 22.74 -20.43 -9.80
CA ILE A 124 24.15 -20.37 -9.41
C ILE A 124 24.77 -21.70 -9.79
N ASP A 125 25.74 -21.70 -10.71
CA ASP A 125 26.55 -22.88 -11.02
C ASP A 125 27.53 -23.14 -9.87
N LEU A 126 27.42 -24.28 -9.21
CA LEU A 126 28.28 -24.65 -8.08
C LEU A 126 29.73 -24.93 -8.49
N THR A 127 29.97 -25.20 -9.77
CA THR A 127 31.31 -25.46 -10.33
C THR A 127 32.13 -24.18 -10.44
N THR A 128 31.62 -23.16 -11.12
CA THR A 128 32.32 -21.88 -11.33
C THR A 128 31.96 -20.81 -10.29
N ARG A 129 30.84 -20.97 -9.58
CA ARG A 129 30.18 -19.98 -8.70
C ARG A 129 29.69 -18.72 -9.44
N LYS A 130 29.47 -18.83 -10.75
CA LYS A 130 28.79 -17.81 -11.56
C LYS A 130 27.30 -17.77 -11.26
N ALA A 131 26.71 -16.58 -11.35
CA ALA A 131 25.28 -16.36 -11.34
C ALA A 131 24.75 -16.10 -12.75
N VAL A 132 23.65 -16.76 -13.12
CA VAL A 132 22.95 -16.56 -14.40
C VAL A 132 21.51 -16.17 -14.12
N LEU A 133 21.03 -15.12 -14.79
CA LEU A 133 19.64 -14.66 -14.72
C LEU A 133 18.90 -14.99 -16.02
N PHE A 134 17.62 -15.28 -15.91
CA PHE A 134 16.69 -15.48 -17.02
C PHE A 134 15.55 -14.46 -16.85
N VAL A 135 15.26 -13.69 -17.90
CA VAL A 135 14.21 -12.67 -17.91
C VAL A 135 13.12 -13.01 -18.94
N PRO A 136 11.87 -12.56 -18.76
CA PRO A 136 10.81 -12.80 -19.75
C PRO A 136 11.12 -12.14 -21.11
N ARG A 137 10.69 -12.77 -22.20
CA ARG A 137 10.86 -12.23 -23.57
C ARG A 137 9.67 -11.36 -23.96
N LEU A 138 9.80 -10.07 -23.67
CA LEU A 138 8.73 -9.07 -23.82
C LEU A 138 8.39 -8.77 -25.30
N SER A 139 7.10 -8.72 -25.62
CA SER A 139 6.57 -8.50 -26.98
C SER A 139 6.74 -7.06 -27.47
N ASP A 140 6.58 -6.80 -28.78
CA ASP A 140 6.57 -5.41 -29.29
C ASP A 140 5.41 -4.57 -28.73
N GLU A 141 4.33 -5.20 -28.26
CA GLU A 141 3.22 -4.51 -27.60
C GLU A 141 3.55 -4.09 -26.16
N TRP A 142 4.48 -4.77 -25.45
CA TRP A 142 4.94 -4.32 -24.14
C TRP A 142 5.51 -2.90 -24.18
N GLU A 143 6.23 -2.55 -25.24
CA GLU A 143 6.89 -1.24 -25.40
C GLU A 143 5.88 -0.08 -25.53
N LEU A 144 4.65 -0.38 -25.96
CA LEU A 144 3.54 0.57 -26.04
C LEU A 144 2.91 0.83 -24.66
N TRP A 145 2.62 -0.22 -23.90
CA TRP A 145 1.94 -0.09 -22.61
C TRP A 145 2.90 0.20 -21.46
N CYS A 146 3.91 -0.65 -21.29
CA CYS A 146 4.75 -0.71 -20.11
C CYS A 146 6.11 0.01 -20.29
N GLY A 147 6.39 0.50 -21.51
CA GLY A 147 7.59 1.25 -21.86
C GLY A 147 8.82 0.41 -22.20
N ASP A 148 9.98 1.08 -22.25
CA ASP A 148 11.30 0.55 -22.63
C ASP A 148 11.52 -0.95 -22.36
N ARG A 149 11.65 -1.74 -23.44
CA ARG A 149 12.17 -3.10 -23.36
C ARG A 149 13.68 -3.10 -23.12
N LYS A 150 14.08 -3.18 -21.84
CA LYS A 150 15.49 -3.15 -21.44
C LYS A 150 16.24 -4.37 -22.02
N PRO A 151 17.41 -4.19 -22.67
CA PRO A 151 18.15 -5.29 -23.28
C PRO A 151 18.85 -6.16 -22.21
N LEU A 152 19.18 -7.42 -22.53
CA LEU A 152 19.87 -8.35 -21.60
C LEU A 152 21.14 -7.78 -20.94
N ALA A 153 21.85 -6.87 -21.64
CA ALA A 153 23.02 -6.18 -21.12
C ALA A 153 22.72 -5.20 -19.97
N TYR A 154 21.52 -4.61 -19.91
CA TYR A 154 21.05 -3.78 -18.79
C TYR A 154 20.92 -4.64 -17.52
N PHE A 155 20.12 -5.70 -17.58
CA PHE A 155 19.89 -6.61 -16.45
C PHE A 155 21.20 -7.18 -15.91
N LYS A 156 22.14 -7.54 -16.81
CA LYS A 156 23.47 -8.00 -16.45
C LYS A 156 24.26 -6.98 -15.61
N ALA A 157 24.28 -5.72 -16.06
CA ALA A 157 25.02 -4.65 -15.40
C ALA A 157 24.36 -4.18 -14.09
N HIS A 158 23.02 -4.17 -14.05
CA HIS A 158 22.22 -3.74 -12.90
C HIS A 158 22.35 -4.75 -11.74
N TYR A 159 21.90 -6.00 -11.95
CA TYR A 159 21.87 -7.08 -10.95
C TYR A 159 23.23 -7.77 -10.70
N LYS A 160 24.28 -7.31 -11.39
CA LYS A 160 25.68 -7.79 -11.25
C LYS A 160 25.81 -9.31 -11.36
N VAL A 161 25.09 -9.89 -12.32
CA VAL A 161 25.16 -11.32 -12.66
C VAL A 161 26.19 -11.55 -13.77
N ASP A 162 26.71 -12.78 -13.87
CA ASP A 162 27.76 -13.10 -14.84
C ASP A 162 27.20 -13.19 -16.27
N GLU A 163 25.99 -13.72 -16.42
CA GLU A 163 25.34 -13.98 -17.72
C GLU A 163 23.81 -13.78 -17.61
N VAL A 164 23.15 -13.42 -18.71
CA VAL A 164 21.69 -13.24 -18.78
C VAL A 164 21.15 -13.82 -20.09
N TYR A 165 20.00 -14.48 -20.01
CA TYR A 165 19.28 -15.13 -21.11
C TYR A 165 17.78 -14.84 -21.00
N TYR A 166 16.99 -15.32 -21.96
CA TYR A 166 15.53 -15.35 -21.82
C TYR A 166 15.06 -16.63 -21.11
N VAL A 167 13.92 -16.59 -20.42
CA VAL A 167 13.36 -17.77 -19.73
C VAL A 167 13.07 -18.94 -20.69
N ASP A 168 12.62 -18.64 -21.91
CA ASP A 168 12.42 -19.64 -22.97
C ASP A 168 13.73 -20.31 -23.47
N GLU A 169 14.90 -19.73 -23.19
CA GLU A 169 16.22 -20.32 -23.48
C GLU A 169 16.74 -21.21 -22.33
N MET A 170 16.11 -21.18 -21.15
CA MET A 170 16.66 -21.77 -19.91
C MET A 170 17.01 -23.26 -20.02
N ALA A 171 16.09 -24.08 -20.53
CA ALA A 171 16.33 -25.52 -20.68
C ALA A 171 17.57 -25.82 -21.57
N ALA A 172 17.75 -25.05 -22.64
CA ALA A 172 18.91 -25.16 -23.52
C ALA A 172 20.20 -24.62 -22.86
N VAL A 173 20.11 -23.56 -22.04
CA VAL A 173 21.27 -23.05 -21.30
C VAL A 173 21.79 -24.08 -20.28
N LEU A 174 20.90 -24.74 -19.53
CA LEU A 174 21.31 -25.83 -18.62
C LEU A 174 21.90 -27.03 -19.39
N ALA A 175 21.18 -27.53 -20.40
CA ALA A 175 21.57 -28.75 -21.12
C ALA A 175 22.80 -28.56 -22.03
N ASP A 176 22.89 -27.44 -22.75
CA ASP A 176 23.88 -27.23 -23.80
C ASP A 176 25.01 -26.27 -23.45
N LYS A 177 24.78 -25.26 -22.61
CA LYS A 177 25.87 -24.36 -22.18
C LYS A 177 26.55 -24.83 -20.90
N LEU A 178 25.78 -25.10 -19.85
CA LEU A 178 26.30 -25.47 -18.53
C LEU A 178 26.60 -26.98 -18.43
N LYS A 179 26.01 -27.79 -19.30
CA LYS A 179 26.08 -29.27 -19.27
C LYS A 179 25.66 -29.81 -17.89
N THR A 180 24.66 -29.17 -17.31
CA THR A 180 24.10 -29.49 -16.00
C THR A 180 23.60 -30.93 -15.96
N LYS A 181 23.88 -31.63 -14.86
CA LYS A 181 23.31 -32.95 -14.55
C LYS A 181 22.30 -32.89 -13.42
N LYS A 182 22.62 -32.14 -12.35
CA LYS A 182 21.83 -32.06 -11.12
C LYS A 182 21.39 -30.62 -10.84
N VAL A 183 20.11 -30.44 -10.52
CA VAL A 183 19.46 -29.17 -10.24
C VAL A 183 18.90 -29.21 -8.83
N TYR A 184 19.41 -28.36 -7.96
CA TYR A 184 18.90 -28.15 -6.61
C TYR A 184 17.88 -27.01 -6.66
N VAL A 185 16.62 -27.29 -6.29
CA VAL A 185 15.53 -26.32 -6.35
C VAL A 185 15.04 -25.94 -4.95
N LEU A 186 14.47 -24.74 -4.82
CA LEU A 186 13.83 -24.30 -3.58
C LEU A 186 12.56 -25.13 -3.35
N HIS A 187 12.53 -25.93 -2.28
CA HIS A 187 11.31 -26.57 -1.79
C HIS A 187 11.40 -26.77 -0.27
N GLY A 188 10.37 -26.36 0.47
CA GLY A 188 10.30 -26.56 1.91
C GLY A 188 9.15 -25.82 2.57
N LYS A 189 9.05 -25.97 3.88
CA LYS A 189 7.95 -25.44 4.69
C LYS A 189 8.36 -24.21 5.49
N ASN A 190 7.60 -23.13 5.35
CA ASN A 190 7.67 -21.98 6.25
C ASN A 190 7.14 -22.39 7.64
N THR A 191 7.86 -22.03 8.71
CA THR A 191 7.58 -22.51 10.07
C THR A 191 6.41 -21.81 10.75
N ASP A 192 5.89 -20.75 10.13
CA ASP A 192 5.05 -19.74 10.78
C ASP A 192 3.71 -19.56 10.07
N SER A 193 3.70 -19.48 8.73
CA SER A 193 2.47 -19.68 7.93
C SER A 193 2.03 -21.15 7.92
N GLY A 194 2.99 -22.08 7.99
CA GLY A 194 2.75 -23.50 7.74
C GLY A 194 2.54 -23.84 6.26
N LEU A 195 2.77 -22.91 5.33
CA LEU A 195 2.74 -23.15 3.88
C LEU A 195 4.03 -23.84 3.39
N GLU A 196 3.93 -24.51 2.24
CA GLU A 196 5.11 -24.97 1.49
C GLU A 196 5.42 -23.96 0.37
N THR A 197 6.70 -23.71 0.09
CA THR A 197 7.17 -22.80 -0.97
C THR A 197 6.42 -22.98 -2.30
N THR A 198 5.73 -21.94 -2.76
CA THR A 198 4.91 -21.98 -3.98
C THR A 198 5.75 -21.89 -5.27
N THR A 199 6.92 -21.26 -5.23
CA THR A 199 7.83 -21.02 -6.37
C THR A 199 8.83 -22.16 -6.65
N THR A 200 8.52 -23.41 -6.25
CA THR A 200 9.42 -24.56 -6.49
C THR A 200 9.66 -24.78 -7.99
N SER A 201 10.86 -24.40 -8.44
CA SER A 201 11.28 -24.34 -9.85
C SER A 201 10.82 -25.53 -10.70
N THR A 202 10.11 -25.23 -11.79
CA THR A 202 9.63 -26.18 -12.79
C THR A 202 9.62 -25.52 -14.17
N PHE A 203 9.97 -26.25 -15.23
CA PHE A 203 9.97 -25.77 -16.61
C PHE A 203 9.94 -26.94 -17.60
N GLU A 204 9.54 -26.72 -18.86
CA GLU A 204 9.56 -27.76 -19.88
C GLU A 204 11.01 -28.22 -20.16
N GLY A 205 11.32 -29.49 -19.90
CA GLY A 205 12.68 -30.01 -20.00
C GLY A 205 13.39 -30.21 -18.67
N ILE A 206 12.79 -29.85 -17.54
CA ILE A 206 13.39 -30.10 -16.22
C ILE A 206 13.54 -31.61 -15.92
N GLU A 207 12.71 -32.45 -16.54
CA GLU A 207 12.73 -33.92 -16.41
C GLU A 207 13.98 -34.60 -16.99
N LYS A 208 14.84 -33.84 -17.68
CA LYS A 208 16.11 -34.30 -18.26
C LYS A 208 17.28 -34.23 -17.27
N PHE A 209 17.06 -33.68 -16.07
CA PHE A 209 18.06 -33.50 -15.02
C PHE A 209 17.68 -34.29 -13.75
N ASP A 210 18.67 -34.59 -12.92
CA ASP A 210 18.43 -35.04 -11.54
C ASP A 210 17.97 -33.84 -10.69
N VAL A 211 16.75 -33.88 -10.14
CA VAL A 211 16.14 -32.74 -9.44
C VAL A 211 16.02 -33.02 -7.96
N ASP A 212 16.74 -32.23 -7.15
CA ASP A 212 16.78 -32.34 -5.70
C ASP A 212 16.02 -31.18 -5.05
N LYS A 213 15.00 -31.55 -4.29
CA LYS A 213 14.10 -30.63 -3.59
C LYS A 213 14.47 -30.42 -2.12
N ALA A 214 15.35 -31.24 -1.54
CA ALA A 214 15.54 -31.29 -0.09
C ALA A 214 16.75 -30.46 0.38
N ALA A 215 17.81 -30.40 -0.42
CA ALA A 215 19.10 -29.86 0.03
C ALA A 215 19.14 -28.32 0.14
N LEU A 216 18.37 -27.58 -0.67
CA LEU A 216 18.56 -26.14 -0.83
C LEU A 216 17.87 -25.28 0.24
N HIS A 217 16.61 -25.56 0.56
CA HIS A 217 15.84 -24.75 1.51
C HIS A 217 16.53 -24.58 2.89
N PRO A 218 17.01 -25.65 3.56
CA PRO A 218 17.69 -25.50 4.86
C PRO A 218 18.97 -24.65 4.79
N VAL A 219 19.67 -24.66 3.65
CA VAL A 219 20.89 -23.85 3.45
C VAL A 219 20.55 -22.37 3.27
N LEU A 220 19.52 -22.05 2.48
CA LEU A 220 19.07 -20.67 2.28
C LEU A 220 18.51 -20.07 3.58
N VAL A 221 17.74 -20.83 4.35
CA VAL A 221 17.21 -20.42 5.67
C VAL A 221 18.35 -20.07 6.62
N GLU A 222 19.34 -20.96 6.81
CA GLU A 222 20.49 -20.69 7.68
C GLU A 222 21.37 -19.51 7.20
N CYS A 223 21.33 -19.15 5.91
CA CYS A 223 21.97 -17.95 5.40
C CYS A 223 21.16 -16.67 5.70
N ARG A 224 19.83 -16.67 5.51
CA ARG A 224 18.94 -15.52 5.84
C ARG A 224 18.93 -15.18 7.34
N VAL A 225 19.11 -16.16 8.22
CA VAL A 225 19.18 -15.95 9.68
C VAL A 225 20.34 -15.04 10.11
N ILE A 226 21.46 -14.99 9.37
CA ILE A 226 22.68 -14.25 9.74
C ILE A 226 23.00 -13.18 8.69
N LYS A 227 22.59 -11.94 8.95
CA LYS A 227 22.68 -10.82 8.00
C LYS A 227 24.13 -10.42 7.71
N THR A 228 24.46 -10.14 6.44
CA THR A 228 25.68 -9.43 6.09
C THR A 228 25.60 -7.95 6.50
N GLU A 229 26.73 -7.27 6.64
CA GLU A 229 26.74 -5.87 7.09
C GLU A 229 25.99 -4.92 6.12
N LYS A 230 25.86 -5.26 4.83
CA LYS A 230 25.07 -4.48 3.85
C LYS A 230 23.56 -4.65 4.03
N GLU A 231 23.11 -5.85 4.40
CA GLU A 231 21.72 -6.07 4.80
C GLU A 231 21.40 -5.27 6.06
N LEU A 232 22.36 -5.20 7.01
CA LEU A 232 22.22 -4.37 8.20
C LEU A 232 22.30 -2.86 7.91
N GLU A 233 23.04 -2.40 6.89
CA GLU A 233 23.01 -1.00 6.44
C GLU A 233 21.61 -0.60 5.94
N LEU A 234 20.96 -1.47 5.16
CA LEU A 234 19.60 -1.25 4.65
C LEU A 234 18.54 -1.39 5.76
N LEU A 235 18.59 -2.43 6.59
CA LEU A 235 17.66 -2.60 7.72
C LEU A 235 17.72 -1.43 8.71
N ARG A 236 18.92 -0.90 9.03
CA ARG A 236 19.08 0.33 9.83
C ARG A 236 18.44 1.55 9.17
N PHE A 237 18.53 1.67 7.84
CA PHE A 237 17.90 2.76 7.10
C PHE A 237 16.37 2.67 7.15
N VAL A 238 15.80 1.49 6.89
CA VAL A 238 14.35 1.27 6.94
C VAL A 238 13.83 1.50 8.37
N ASN A 239 14.53 1.02 9.40
CA ASN A 239 14.22 1.33 10.80
C ASN A 239 14.18 2.83 11.11
N LYS A 240 15.20 3.57 10.66
CA LYS A 240 15.32 5.02 10.82
C LYS A 240 14.17 5.75 10.11
N LEU A 241 13.75 5.27 8.94
CA LEU A 241 12.64 5.81 8.16
C LEU A 241 11.29 5.56 8.86
N SER A 242 10.99 4.32 9.22
CA SER A 242 9.77 3.94 9.96
C SER A 242 9.69 4.59 11.34
N SER A 243 10.83 4.74 12.05
CA SER A 243 10.88 5.46 13.33
C SER A 243 10.49 6.93 13.19
N ARG A 244 10.95 7.60 12.12
CA ARG A 244 10.55 8.98 11.81
C ARG A 244 9.06 9.05 11.43
N ALA A 245 8.53 8.06 10.72
CA ALA A 245 7.11 7.97 10.39
C ALA A 245 6.24 7.82 11.66
N HIS A 246 6.61 6.96 12.61
CA HIS A 246 5.96 6.87 13.93
C HIS A 246 5.97 8.21 14.69
N ILE A 247 7.10 8.93 14.68
CA ILE A 247 7.19 10.29 15.27
C ILE A 247 6.28 11.29 14.53
N LYS A 248 6.14 11.18 13.21
CA LYS A 248 5.20 12.00 12.42
C LYS A 248 3.75 11.71 12.80
N VAL A 249 3.38 10.44 12.94
CA VAL A 249 2.05 10.00 13.40
C VAL A 249 1.76 10.52 14.82
N MET A 250 2.68 10.35 15.77
CA MET A 250 2.51 10.86 17.14
C MET A 250 2.28 12.39 17.20
N LYS A 251 2.93 13.17 16.33
CA LYS A 251 2.71 14.63 16.21
C LYS A 251 1.39 15.00 15.53
N ASN A 252 0.84 14.11 14.69
CA ASN A 252 -0.35 14.35 13.89
C ASN A 252 -1.65 13.86 14.56
N ILE A 253 -1.60 12.84 15.41
CA ILE A 253 -2.80 12.20 15.97
C ILE A 253 -3.35 12.97 17.19
N ARG A 254 -4.69 13.12 17.23
CA ARG A 254 -5.47 13.74 18.30
C ARG A 254 -6.93 13.26 18.25
N PRO A 255 -7.76 13.45 19.29
CA PRO A 255 -9.16 13.03 19.28
C PRO A 255 -9.95 13.65 18.12
N GLY A 256 -10.87 12.87 17.53
CA GLY A 256 -11.65 13.30 16.36
C GLY A 256 -10.98 13.03 15.00
N LYS A 257 -9.78 12.45 14.97
CA LYS A 257 -9.25 11.73 13.80
C LYS A 257 -9.76 10.29 13.78
N MET A 258 -9.58 9.59 12.65
CA MET A 258 -9.89 8.16 12.50
C MET A 258 -8.59 7.34 12.58
N GLU A 259 -8.64 6.08 12.98
CA GLU A 259 -7.47 5.18 13.05
C GLU A 259 -6.65 5.18 11.75
N PHE A 260 -7.30 5.06 10.58
CA PHE A 260 -6.66 5.09 9.27
C PHE A 260 -5.83 6.35 8.95
N HIS A 261 -5.99 7.45 9.69
CA HIS A 261 -5.10 8.60 9.52
C HIS A 261 -3.66 8.29 9.92
N ALA A 262 -3.45 7.41 10.91
CA ALA A 262 -2.11 6.98 11.31
C ALA A 262 -1.44 6.12 10.22
N GLU A 263 -2.17 5.14 9.69
CA GLU A 263 -1.76 4.34 8.52
C GLU A 263 -1.44 5.24 7.32
N SER A 264 -2.34 6.16 6.96
CA SER A 264 -2.14 7.08 5.83
C SER A 264 -0.95 8.04 6.03
N ASP A 265 -0.75 8.57 7.24
CA ASP A 265 0.42 9.41 7.58
C ASP A 265 1.73 8.60 7.54
N PHE A 266 1.71 7.36 8.02
CA PHE A 266 2.88 6.47 8.06
C PHE A 266 3.32 6.06 6.65
N LEU A 267 2.40 5.49 5.86
CA LEU A 267 2.65 5.05 4.49
C LEU A 267 3.11 6.21 3.60
N HIS A 268 2.48 7.37 3.74
CA HIS A 268 2.93 8.59 3.07
C HIS A 268 4.36 8.97 3.48
N TYR A 269 4.68 8.96 4.78
CA TYR A 269 6.00 9.37 5.24
C TYR A 269 7.10 8.44 4.73
N VAL A 270 6.96 7.12 4.89
CA VAL A 270 8.00 6.17 4.47
C VAL A 270 8.22 6.22 2.96
N TYR A 271 7.15 6.32 2.17
CA TYR A 271 7.26 6.38 0.71
C TYR A 271 7.86 7.71 0.26
N SER A 272 7.26 8.86 0.64
CA SER A 272 7.71 10.18 0.17
C SER A 272 9.09 10.62 0.69
N ASN A 273 9.58 10.05 1.80
CA ASN A 273 10.88 10.43 2.38
C ASN A 273 12.00 9.41 2.14
N GLY A 274 11.69 8.17 1.71
CA GLY A 274 12.69 7.11 1.53
C GLY A 274 12.49 6.16 0.36
N GLY A 275 11.42 6.31 -0.45
CA GLY A 275 11.13 5.43 -1.59
C GLY A 275 10.52 4.07 -1.21
N ALA A 276 10.13 3.88 0.05
CA ALA A 276 9.48 2.65 0.53
C ALA A 276 8.03 2.58 0.03
N ARG A 277 7.82 2.02 -1.17
CA ARG A 277 6.50 1.86 -1.82
C ARG A 277 5.61 0.83 -1.11
N PHE A 278 6.22 -0.12 -0.38
CA PHE A 278 5.52 -1.19 0.31
C PHE A 278 5.57 -1.01 1.83
N HIS A 279 4.59 -1.61 2.49
CA HIS A 279 4.61 -1.91 3.92
C HIS A 279 4.95 -3.39 4.11
N ALA A 280 5.65 -3.70 5.19
CA ALA A 280 6.11 -5.05 5.50
C ALA A 280 4.94 -5.99 5.88
N TYR A 281 3.87 -5.40 6.41
CA TYR A 281 2.63 -6.04 6.85
C TYR A 281 1.53 -4.98 6.93
N THR A 282 0.27 -5.41 6.87
CA THR A 282 -0.92 -4.55 7.02
C THR A 282 -0.81 -3.72 8.30
N CYS A 283 -0.87 -2.39 8.20
CA CYS A 283 -0.72 -1.49 9.35
C CYS A 283 -1.82 -1.72 10.40
N ILE A 284 -1.41 -1.89 11.66
CA ILE A 284 -2.27 -2.21 12.81
C ILE A 284 -2.44 -0.91 13.63
N CYS A 285 -3.58 -0.22 13.47
CA CYS A 285 -3.86 1.05 14.15
C CYS A 285 -5.04 0.89 15.13
N GLY A 286 -4.85 0.17 16.24
CA GLY A 286 -5.92 -0.15 17.19
C GLY A 286 -6.11 0.90 18.29
N SER A 287 -7.29 1.50 18.39
CA SER A 287 -7.68 2.47 19.44
C SER A 287 -8.73 1.95 20.44
N GLY A 288 -8.58 2.31 21.71
CA GLY A 288 -9.41 1.81 22.81
C GLY A 288 -9.36 0.29 22.88
N HIS A 289 -10.52 -0.36 22.95
CA HIS A 289 -10.65 -1.82 22.88
C HIS A 289 -9.89 -2.47 21.70
N ASN A 290 -9.81 -1.81 20.53
CA ASN A 290 -9.10 -2.34 19.36
C ASN A 290 -7.59 -2.56 19.64
N ALA A 291 -6.98 -1.80 20.56
CA ALA A 291 -5.59 -1.98 20.99
C ALA A 291 -5.32 -3.30 21.75
N SER A 292 -6.34 -4.16 21.91
CA SER A 292 -6.19 -5.53 22.44
C SER A 292 -6.14 -6.61 21.35
N ALA A 293 -6.53 -6.31 20.10
CA ALA A 293 -6.43 -7.25 18.98
C ALA A 293 -5.02 -7.16 18.37
N LEU A 294 -4.28 -8.28 18.38
CA LEU A 294 -2.84 -8.28 18.07
C LEU A 294 -2.53 -7.85 16.62
N HIS A 295 -3.32 -8.35 15.66
CA HIS A 295 -3.26 -8.10 14.22
C HIS A 295 -4.55 -7.35 13.78
N TYR A 296 -4.84 -6.21 14.38
CA TYR A 296 -5.93 -5.33 13.95
C TYR A 296 -5.65 -4.71 12.54
N GLY A 297 -6.63 -4.10 11.88
CA GLY A 297 -6.41 -3.43 10.58
C GLY A 297 -6.60 -4.30 9.33
N HIS A 298 -6.87 -5.60 9.47
CA HIS A 298 -7.33 -6.48 8.37
C HIS A 298 -8.69 -6.04 7.78
N ALA A 299 -9.12 -6.63 6.66
CA ALA A 299 -10.31 -6.14 5.92
C ALA A 299 -11.63 -6.19 6.72
N GLY A 300 -11.80 -7.14 7.65
CA GLY A 300 -12.95 -7.19 8.55
C GLY A 300 -12.94 -6.11 9.64
N ALA A 301 -11.79 -5.48 9.90
CA ALA A 301 -11.62 -4.41 10.89
C ALA A 301 -10.58 -3.35 10.43
N PRO A 302 -10.87 -2.59 9.35
CA PRO A 302 -9.87 -1.94 8.51
C PRO A 302 -9.48 -0.53 8.98
N ASN A 303 -9.06 -0.40 10.25
CA ASN A 303 -8.66 0.88 10.87
C ASN A 303 -9.74 1.98 10.74
N ASP A 304 -11.00 1.61 11.00
CA ASP A 304 -12.19 2.42 10.72
C ASP A 304 -12.88 3.04 11.96
N LYS A 305 -12.30 2.92 13.18
CA LYS A 305 -12.83 3.58 14.39
C LYS A 305 -12.44 5.06 14.44
N LEU A 306 -13.30 5.85 15.09
CA LEU A 306 -12.99 7.21 15.54
C LEU A 306 -12.06 7.16 16.77
N LEU A 307 -11.02 7.99 16.80
CA LEU A 307 -10.13 8.14 17.94
C LEU A 307 -10.78 9.06 18.99
N GLU A 308 -11.10 8.52 20.16
CA GLU A 308 -11.82 9.24 21.22
C GLU A 308 -10.87 9.81 22.29
N ASP A 309 -11.37 10.73 23.13
CA ASP A 309 -10.58 11.29 24.23
C ASP A 309 -10.39 10.24 25.34
N GLY A 310 -9.15 10.08 25.81
CA GLY A 310 -8.79 9.09 26.83
C GLY A 310 -8.51 7.67 26.31
N ASP A 311 -8.74 7.36 25.04
CA ASP A 311 -8.35 6.08 24.43
C ASP A 311 -6.83 5.85 24.52
N LEU A 312 -6.42 4.59 24.75
CA LEU A 312 -5.08 4.13 24.34
C LEU A 312 -5.09 3.89 22.83
N PHE A 313 -3.97 4.16 22.17
CA PHE A 313 -3.77 3.94 20.75
C PHE A 313 -2.46 3.19 20.53
N LEU A 314 -2.58 1.95 20.06
CA LEU A 314 -1.48 1.07 19.69
C LEU A 314 -1.35 1.14 18.18
N ASN A 315 -0.16 1.57 17.72
CA ASN A 315 0.16 1.63 16.29
C ASN A 315 1.38 0.77 16.05
N ASP A 316 1.18 -0.27 15.26
CA ASP A 316 2.18 -1.22 14.85
C ASP A 316 2.25 -1.19 13.32
N MET A 317 3.36 -0.66 12.81
CA MET A 317 3.53 -0.27 11.41
C MET A 317 5.00 -0.34 10.98
N GLY A 318 5.23 -1.08 9.91
CA GLY A 318 6.55 -1.36 9.33
C GLY A 318 6.66 -0.95 7.87
N GLY A 319 7.64 -0.10 7.54
CA GLY A 319 8.02 0.20 6.16
C GLY A 319 8.89 -0.90 5.56
N GLU A 320 8.87 -1.02 4.23
CA GLU A 320 9.65 -2.01 3.47
C GLU A 320 10.38 -1.32 2.30
N LEU A 321 11.68 -1.61 2.12
CA LEU A 321 12.47 -1.08 1.00
C LEU A 321 13.34 -2.17 0.39
N HIS A 322 13.18 -2.41 -0.91
CA HIS A 322 13.88 -3.48 -1.65
C HIS A 322 13.65 -4.87 -1.01
N GLY A 323 12.45 -5.08 -0.47
CA GLY A 323 12.07 -6.27 0.31
C GLY A 323 12.57 -6.29 1.76
N TYR A 324 13.45 -5.38 2.20
CA TYR A 324 13.94 -5.38 3.58
C TYR A 324 13.00 -4.59 4.51
N THR A 325 12.66 -5.18 5.64
CA THR A 325 11.53 -4.79 6.50
C THR A 325 11.96 -3.98 7.75
N SER A 326 10.98 -3.52 8.51
CA SER A 326 11.12 -2.99 9.87
C SER A 326 9.86 -3.34 10.66
N ASP A 327 9.99 -3.60 11.96
CA ASP A 327 8.88 -3.84 12.88
C ASP A 327 8.92 -2.86 14.05
N ILE A 328 7.83 -2.10 14.22
CA ILE A 328 7.78 -1.03 15.23
C ILE A 328 6.34 -0.85 15.71
N THR A 329 6.06 -1.39 16.90
CA THR A 329 4.93 -0.93 17.72
C THR A 329 5.29 0.25 18.63
N CYS A 330 4.44 1.26 18.59
CA CYS A 330 4.37 2.39 19.53
C CYS A 330 2.96 2.49 20.13
N SER A 331 2.86 2.63 21.45
CA SER A 331 1.58 2.81 22.17
C SER A 331 1.54 4.13 22.93
N TRP A 332 0.46 4.90 22.81
CA TRP A 332 0.28 6.20 23.49
C TRP A 332 -1.21 6.55 23.69
N PRO A 333 -1.57 7.46 24.61
CA PRO A 333 -2.95 7.94 24.75
C PRO A 333 -3.31 8.94 23.64
N VAL A 334 -4.48 8.82 23.02
CA VAL A 334 -4.92 9.64 21.86
C VAL A 334 -4.83 11.16 22.12
N ASN A 335 -5.02 11.58 23.37
CA ASN A 335 -4.97 12.99 23.79
C ASN A 335 -3.58 13.50 24.24
N GLY A 336 -2.55 12.65 24.20
CA GLY A 336 -1.17 13.01 24.54
C GLY A 336 -0.87 13.19 26.03
N VAL A 337 -1.71 12.69 26.95
CA VAL A 337 -1.46 12.68 28.39
C VAL A 337 -1.87 11.34 29.01
N PHE A 338 -0.93 10.62 29.63
CA PHE A 338 -1.20 9.31 30.22
C PHE A 338 -1.91 9.41 31.57
N SER A 339 -3.09 8.78 31.68
CA SER A 339 -3.80 8.57 32.94
C SER A 339 -3.03 7.62 33.88
N ALA A 340 -3.33 7.64 35.18
CA ALA A 340 -2.61 6.79 36.16
C ALA A 340 -2.64 5.29 35.81
N ASP A 341 -3.77 4.80 35.30
CA ASP A 341 -3.94 3.40 34.90
C ASP A 341 -3.26 3.08 33.56
N GLN A 342 -3.20 4.05 32.64
CA GLN A 342 -2.39 3.92 31.42
C GLN A 342 -0.88 3.89 31.74
N ARG A 343 -0.42 4.70 32.70
CA ARG A 343 0.98 4.70 33.17
C ARG A 343 1.35 3.35 33.78
N MET A 344 0.52 2.81 34.67
CA MET A 344 0.71 1.48 35.28
C MET A 344 0.98 0.38 34.23
N VAL A 345 0.15 0.30 33.19
CA VAL A 345 0.30 -0.71 32.12
C VAL A 345 1.55 -0.43 31.28
N TYR A 346 1.72 0.83 30.85
CA TYR A 346 2.81 1.22 29.96
C TYR A 346 4.19 1.04 30.58
N GLU A 347 4.38 1.48 31.83
CA GLU A 347 5.65 1.34 32.55
C GLU A 347 6.01 -0.13 32.82
N GLY A 348 5.01 -1.01 33.01
CA GLY A 348 5.24 -2.45 33.17
C GLY A 348 5.75 -3.11 31.89
N VAL A 349 5.21 -2.73 30.74
CA VAL A 349 5.70 -3.21 29.43
C VAL A 349 7.10 -2.65 29.12
N LEU A 350 7.33 -1.36 29.38
CA LEU A 350 8.64 -0.72 29.18
C LEU A 350 9.74 -1.38 30.05
N LYS A 351 9.43 -1.66 31.33
CA LYS A 351 10.31 -2.37 32.27
C LYS A 351 10.70 -3.76 31.74
N ALA A 352 9.78 -4.47 31.08
CA ALA A 352 10.05 -5.78 30.47
C ALA A 352 10.90 -5.68 29.19
N HIS A 353 10.58 -4.73 28.30
CA HIS A 353 11.34 -4.42 27.09
C HIS A 353 12.81 -4.08 27.41
N ASP A 354 13.04 -3.16 28.35
CA ASP A 354 14.39 -2.73 28.72
C ASP A 354 15.18 -3.84 29.43
N ALA A 355 14.52 -4.68 30.24
CA ALA A 355 15.14 -5.84 30.88
C ALA A 355 15.60 -6.90 29.86
N VAL A 356 14.81 -7.16 28.82
CA VAL A 356 15.19 -8.06 27.72
C VAL A 356 16.37 -7.49 26.95
N ILE A 357 16.29 -6.25 26.46
CA ILE A 357 17.35 -5.61 25.69
C ILE A 357 18.68 -5.57 26.46
N ALA A 358 18.64 -5.35 27.79
CA ALA A 358 19.83 -5.38 28.65
C ALA A 358 20.42 -6.80 28.85
N ALA A 359 19.63 -7.86 28.68
CA ALA A 359 20.07 -9.25 28.85
C ALA A 359 20.59 -9.89 27.54
N MET A 360 20.08 -9.45 26.38
CA MET A 360 20.39 -10.01 25.06
C MET A 360 21.86 -9.85 24.64
N LYS A 361 22.48 -10.97 24.28
CA LYS A 361 23.84 -11.09 23.73
C LYS A 361 24.04 -12.49 23.11
N PRO A 362 25.09 -12.74 22.32
CA PRO A 362 25.37 -14.07 21.79
C PRO A 362 25.41 -15.16 22.88
N GLY A 363 24.78 -16.30 22.59
CA GLY A 363 24.69 -17.47 23.46
C GLY A 363 23.48 -17.52 24.39
N VAL A 364 22.74 -16.42 24.60
CA VAL A 364 21.48 -16.40 25.36
C VAL A 364 20.37 -17.07 24.55
N ASN A 365 19.50 -17.87 25.17
CA ASN A 365 18.35 -18.47 24.49
C ASN A 365 17.14 -17.52 24.46
N TRP A 366 16.39 -17.49 23.35
CA TRP A 366 15.21 -16.63 23.21
C TRP A 366 14.06 -16.98 24.17
N VAL A 367 13.90 -18.26 24.52
CA VAL A 367 12.90 -18.71 25.50
C VAL A 367 13.19 -18.12 26.89
N ASP A 368 14.46 -18.00 27.28
CA ASP A 368 14.85 -17.36 28.55
C ASP A 368 14.47 -15.87 28.58
N MET A 369 14.53 -15.19 27.43
CA MET A 369 14.11 -13.78 27.31
C MET A 369 12.59 -13.63 27.46
N HIS A 370 11.79 -14.53 26.86
CA HIS A 370 10.34 -14.52 27.04
C HIS A 370 9.94 -14.83 28.50
N ILE A 371 10.64 -15.76 29.16
CA ILE A 371 10.46 -16.04 30.58
C ILE A 371 10.85 -14.81 31.45
N LEU A 372 11.91 -14.09 31.09
CA LEU A 372 12.31 -12.84 31.75
C LEU A 372 11.24 -11.75 31.61
N ALA A 373 10.73 -11.51 30.40
CA ALA A 373 9.67 -10.53 30.16
C ALA A 373 8.41 -10.84 30.97
N ASN A 374 7.95 -12.10 30.93
CA ASN A 374 6.80 -12.56 31.70
C ASN A 374 7.01 -12.43 33.22
N ARG A 375 8.22 -12.69 33.74
CA ARG A 375 8.56 -12.49 35.16
C ARG A 375 8.47 -11.01 35.54
N VAL A 376 9.09 -10.13 34.76
CA VAL A 376 9.09 -8.68 35.04
C VAL A 376 7.68 -8.09 34.98
N MET A 377 6.84 -8.54 34.04
CA MET A 377 5.43 -8.17 33.99
C MET A 377 4.65 -8.73 35.19
N THR A 378 4.87 -10.00 35.59
CA THR A 378 4.23 -10.59 36.78
C THR A 378 4.58 -9.84 38.06
N GLU A 379 5.87 -9.49 38.25
CA GLU A 379 6.34 -8.65 39.36
C GLU A 379 5.63 -7.31 39.41
N HIS A 380 5.49 -6.63 38.27
CA HIS A 380 4.84 -5.33 38.17
C HIS A 380 3.31 -5.41 38.36
N MET A 381 2.65 -6.42 37.80
CA MET A 381 1.21 -6.66 38.00
C MET A 381 0.87 -6.96 39.47
N LEU A 382 1.77 -7.62 40.20
CA LEU A 382 1.66 -7.90 41.64
C LEU A 382 1.97 -6.65 42.49
N GLU A 383 3.01 -5.88 42.14
CA GLU A 383 3.37 -4.60 42.78
C GLU A 383 2.21 -3.60 42.76
N TYR A 384 1.48 -3.54 41.65
CA TYR A 384 0.30 -2.68 41.47
C TYR A 384 -1.04 -3.37 41.82
N GLY A 385 -1.01 -4.59 42.36
CA GLY A 385 -2.19 -5.27 42.91
C GLY A 385 -3.26 -5.73 41.91
N LEU A 386 -2.94 -5.82 40.61
CA LEU A 386 -3.76 -6.57 39.64
C LEU A 386 -3.63 -8.08 39.88
N LEU A 387 -2.43 -8.53 40.24
CA LEU A 387 -2.20 -9.87 40.78
C LEU A 387 -2.12 -9.83 42.31
N GLN A 388 -2.48 -10.94 42.94
CA GLN A 388 -2.63 -11.09 44.40
C GLN A 388 -2.48 -12.56 44.83
N ASN A 389 -2.54 -12.84 46.14
CA ASN A 389 -2.69 -14.19 46.72
C ASN A 389 -1.62 -15.23 46.33
N GLY A 390 -0.41 -14.82 45.99
CA GLY A 390 0.71 -15.72 45.69
C GLY A 390 2.03 -14.99 45.50
N THR A 391 3.10 -15.76 45.30
CA THR A 391 4.42 -15.29 44.90
C THR A 391 4.58 -15.28 43.38
N VAL A 392 5.57 -14.54 42.89
CA VAL A 392 5.92 -14.48 41.45
C VAL A 392 6.26 -15.87 40.91
N ASP A 393 6.93 -16.72 41.69
CA ASP A 393 7.33 -18.05 41.25
C ASP A 393 6.12 -19.00 41.08
N GLU A 394 5.16 -18.96 42.01
CA GLU A 394 3.88 -19.69 41.87
C GLU A 394 3.07 -19.20 40.67
N MET A 395 3.03 -17.88 40.44
CA MET A 395 2.36 -17.28 39.28
C MET A 395 3.03 -17.64 37.95
N MET A 396 4.36 -17.77 37.93
CA MET A 396 5.12 -18.22 36.76
C MET A 396 4.99 -19.72 36.50
N GLU A 397 4.89 -20.56 37.55
CA GLU A 397 4.58 -21.99 37.40
C GLU A 397 3.17 -22.21 36.82
N HIS A 398 2.20 -21.39 37.23
CA HIS A 398 0.83 -21.39 36.72
C HIS A 398 0.61 -20.59 35.41
N GLU A 399 1.69 -20.10 34.77
CA GLU A 399 1.66 -19.31 33.52
C GLU A 399 0.73 -18.07 33.55
N VAL A 400 0.51 -17.46 34.72
CA VAL A 400 -0.56 -16.47 34.97
C VAL A 400 -0.46 -15.23 34.06
N SER A 401 0.75 -14.74 33.78
CA SER A 401 0.95 -13.59 32.89
C SER A 401 0.48 -13.86 31.46
N SER A 402 0.57 -15.10 30.94
CA SER A 402 0.24 -15.45 29.54
C SER A 402 -1.24 -15.29 29.15
N TYR A 403 -2.12 -14.95 30.09
CA TYR A 403 -3.50 -14.51 29.82
C TYR A 403 -3.60 -13.00 29.54
N PHE A 404 -2.59 -12.23 29.94
CA PHE A 404 -2.40 -10.81 29.63
C PHE A 404 -1.30 -10.59 28.59
N THR A 405 -0.39 -11.56 28.41
CA THR A 405 0.82 -11.52 27.55
C THR A 405 0.84 -12.72 26.57
N PRO A 406 -0.16 -12.85 25.66
CA PRO A 406 -0.44 -14.11 24.94
C PRO A 406 0.37 -14.32 23.64
N CYS A 407 1.08 -13.31 23.15
CA CYS A 407 1.93 -13.37 21.96
C CYS A 407 3.33 -13.94 22.28
N GLY A 408 4.19 -14.05 21.26
CA GLY A 408 5.62 -14.24 21.48
C GLY A 408 6.26 -13.01 22.15
N LEU A 409 7.57 -13.08 22.43
CA LEU A 409 8.38 -11.89 22.75
C LEU A 409 8.99 -11.25 21.48
N GLY A 410 8.81 -11.89 20.33
CA GLY A 410 9.41 -11.49 19.07
C GLY A 410 9.95 -12.63 18.24
N HIS A 411 10.37 -12.26 17.04
CA HIS A 411 10.68 -13.11 15.90
C HIS A 411 11.90 -12.58 15.16
N PHE A 412 12.54 -13.41 14.34
CA PHE A 412 13.52 -12.88 13.40
C PHE A 412 12.85 -11.97 12.39
N MET A 413 13.60 -10.98 11.89
CA MET A 413 13.17 -10.05 10.85
C MET A 413 14.27 -9.92 9.78
N GLY A 414 13.89 -9.71 8.53
CA GLY A 414 14.82 -9.53 7.41
C GLY A 414 14.11 -9.14 6.11
N LEU A 415 14.00 -10.10 5.20
CA LEU A 415 13.23 -9.94 3.95
C LEU A 415 11.73 -10.24 4.13
N ASP A 416 11.41 -11.15 5.05
CA ASP A 416 10.05 -11.26 5.59
C ASP A 416 10.06 -10.60 6.98
N ILE A 417 8.90 -10.14 7.44
CA ILE A 417 8.75 -9.56 8.79
C ILE A 417 8.90 -10.65 9.86
N HIS A 418 8.23 -11.79 9.67
CA HIS A 418 8.48 -13.05 10.38
C HIS A 418 9.53 -13.87 9.62
N ASP A 419 10.80 -13.45 9.69
CA ASP A 419 11.89 -14.01 8.89
C ASP A 419 12.23 -15.47 9.25
N VAL A 420 12.65 -16.21 8.23
CA VAL A 420 12.75 -17.67 8.24
C VAL A 420 13.79 -18.19 9.25
N GLY A 421 13.55 -19.40 9.75
CA GLY A 421 14.54 -20.18 10.50
C GLY A 421 14.58 -19.94 12.01
N GLY A 422 13.56 -19.30 12.60
CA GLY A 422 13.39 -19.23 14.06
C GLY A 422 13.33 -20.60 14.75
N PHE A 423 12.90 -21.64 14.02
CA PHE A 423 12.90 -23.04 14.43
C PHE A 423 13.95 -23.87 13.67
N PRO A 424 14.85 -24.58 14.37
CA PRO A 424 15.71 -25.59 13.75
C PRO A 424 14.91 -26.77 13.16
N VAL A 425 15.44 -27.38 12.09
CA VAL A 425 14.81 -28.53 11.42
C VAL A 425 14.53 -29.66 12.42
N GLY A 426 13.26 -30.12 12.45
CA GLY A 426 12.81 -31.19 13.37
C GLY A 426 12.45 -30.73 14.78
N HIS A 427 12.48 -29.42 15.08
CA HIS A 427 11.98 -28.91 16.36
C HIS A 427 10.45 -29.06 16.48
N VAL A 428 9.97 -29.42 17.66
CA VAL A 428 8.54 -29.50 17.99
C VAL A 428 8.17 -28.31 18.88
N ARG A 429 7.28 -27.44 18.40
CA ARG A 429 6.78 -26.27 19.16
C ARG A 429 6.26 -26.70 20.53
N SER A 430 6.49 -25.87 21.55
CA SER A 430 6.07 -26.16 22.93
C SER A 430 4.54 -26.15 23.07
N THR A 431 4.00 -26.97 23.98
CA THR A 431 2.57 -27.00 24.34
C THR A 431 2.23 -26.18 25.59
N LYS A 432 3.22 -25.51 26.20
CA LYS A 432 3.00 -24.56 27.30
C LYS A 432 2.31 -23.29 26.80
N ARG A 433 1.39 -22.73 27.59
CA ARG A 433 0.55 -21.58 27.16
C ARG A 433 1.41 -20.37 26.80
N SER A 434 2.43 -20.07 27.60
CA SER A 434 3.37 -18.97 27.36
C SER A 434 4.26 -19.21 26.14
N LEU A 435 4.70 -20.45 25.89
CA LEU A 435 5.78 -20.73 24.93
C LEU A 435 5.28 -21.14 23.53
N GLN A 436 4.03 -21.57 23.39
CA GLN A 436 3.50 -22.12 22.13
C GLN A 436 3.42 -21.10 20.96
N LYS A 437 3.28 -19.79 21.27
CA LYS A 437 3.20 -18.71 20.28
C LYS A 437 4.54 -18.00 20.00
N LEU A 438 5.66 -18.44 20.57
CA LEU A 438 6.99 -17.98 20.16
C LEU A 438 7.24 -18.35 18.69
N ARG A 439 7.90 -17.46 17.93
CA ARG A 439 8.37 -17.74 16.56
C ARG A 439 9.85 -18.12 16.47
N CYS A 440 10.60 -17.98 17.57
CA CYS A 440 12.01 -18.37 17.67
C CYS A 440 12.29 -19.12 18.99
N VAL A 441 13.23 -20.06 18.95
CA VAL A 441 13.68 -20.87 20.11
C VAL A 441 15.21 -21.00 20.20
N ARG A 442 15.93 -20.23 19.38
CA ARG A 442 17.38 -20.39 19.18
C ARG A 442 18.19 -19.63 20.24
N ASN A 443 19.45 -20.04 20.37
CA ASN A 443 20.45 -19.20 21.03
C ASN A 443 20.83 -18.06 20.07
N LEU A 444 20.82 -16.83 20.57
CA LEU A 444 21.17 -15.63 19.83
C LEU A 444 22.64 -15.68 19.35
N GLN A 445 22.90 -15.14 18.15
CA GLN A 445 24.22 -15.12 17.51
C GLN A 445 24.45 -13.75 16.85
N LYS A 446 25.72 -13.33 16.67
CA LYS A 446 26.03 -12.06 16.00
C LYS A 446 25.36 -12.00 14.62
N ASN A 447 24.77 -10.86 14.30
CA ASN A 447 24.02 -10.53 13.07
C ASN A 447 22.71 -11.32 12.88
N MET A 448 22.18 -11.98 13.91
CA MET A 448 20.73 -12.18 13.98
C MET A 448 20.05 -10.82 14.19
N VAL A 449 18.95 -10.58 13.47
CA VAL A 449 18.05 -9.43 13.65
C VAL A 449 16.73 -9.98 14.16
N ILE A 450 16.19 -9.39 15.23
CA ILE A 450 15.05 -9.91 15.97
C ILE A 450 14.23 -8.76 16.58
N THR A 451 12.91 -8.91 16.61
CA THR A 451 12.00 -7.98 17.31
C THR A 451 12.04 -8.23 18.83
N VAL A 452 11.71 -7.20 19.61
CA VAL A 452 11.56 -7.26 21.07
C VAL A 452 10.24 -6.59 21.44
N GLU A 453 9.15 -7.36 21.47
CA GLU A 453 7.75 -6.89 21.42
C GLU A 453 6.88 -7.24 22.65
N PRO A 454 7.35 -7.10 23.91
CA PRO A 454 6.49 -7.39 25.05
C PRO A 454 5.23 -6.51 25.01
N GLY A 455 4.10 -7.11 25.40
CA GLY A 455 2.83 -6.42 25.46
C GLY A 455 1.88 -7.00 26.51
N TRP A 456 1.02 -6.14 27.03
CA TRP A 456 0.06 -6.40 28.09
C TRP A 456 -1.32 -5.91 27.63
N TYR A 457 -2.26 -6.84 27.49
CA TYR A 457 -3.57 -6.62 26.89
C TYR A 457 -4.70 -7.14 27.79
N PHE A 458 -5.89 -6.54 27.68
CA PHE A 458 -7.07 -6.93 28.45
C PHE A 458 -8.12 -7.62 27.56
N ILE A 459 -7.69 -8.69 26.88
CA ILE A 459 -8.45 -9.42 25.87
C ILE A 459 -9.55 -10.26 26.52
N GLU A 460 -10.80 -9.95 26.22
CA GLU A 460 -11.97 -10.59 26.81
C GLU A 460 -12.00 -12.13 26.65
N ALA A 461 -11.54 -12.67 25.52
CA ALA A 461 -11.38 -14.13 25.36
C ALA A 461 -10.42 -14.75 26.38
N GLN A 462 -9.27 -14.10 26.62
CA GLN A 462 -8.25 -14.58 27.53
C GLN A 462 -8.72 -14.45 28.98
N LEU A 463 -9.36 -13.32 29.32
CA LEU A 463 -9.90 -13.05 30.65
C LEU A 463 -11.02 -14.03 31.04
N ARG A 464 -11.90 -14.44 30.11
CA ARG A 464 -12.90 -15.50 30.38
C ARG A 464 -12.21 -16.80 30.81
N ILE A 465 -11.24 -17.29 30.02
CA ILE A 465 -10.52 -18.53 30.33
C ILE A 465 -9.76 -18.42 31.66
N ALA A 466 -9.14 -17.27 31.94
CA ALA A 466 -8.42 -17.03 33.19
C ALA A 466 -9.36 -17.12 34.41
N LEU A 467 -10.50 -16.43 34.36
CA LEU A 467 -11.45 -16.29 35.48
C LEU A 467 -12.28 -17.56 35.74
N ASP A 468 -12.51 -18.39 34.71
CA ASP A 468 -13.18 -19.69 34.83
C ASP A 468 -12.22 -20.83 35.26
N SER A 469 -10.93 -20.52 35.52
CA SER A 469 -9.88 -21.51 35.85
C SER A 469 -9.34 -21.40 37.28
N THR A 470 -8.49 -22.35 37.67
CA THR A 470 -7.83 -22.34 38.98
C THR A 470 -6.91 -21.13 39.21
N ILE A 471 -6.45 -20.44 38.16
CA ILE A 471 -5.60 -19.25 38.32
C ILE A 471 -6.37 -17.99 38.72
N ALA A 472 -7.71 -18.01 38.69
CA ALA A 472 -8.54 -16.88 39.09
C ALA A 472 -8.27 -16.38 40.52
N ILE A 473 -7.73 -17.24 41.40
CA ILE A 473 -7.31 -16.87 42.76
C ILE A 473 -6.22 -15.79 42.77
N PHE A 474 -5.36 -15.77 41.75
CA PHE A 474 -4.26 -14.83 41.62
C PHE A 474 -4.68 -13.49 41.04
N ILE A 475 -5.90 -13.36 40.49
CA ILE A 475 -6.35 -12.17 39.78
C ILE A 475 -7.26 -11.34 40.70
N ASN A 476 -6.95 -10.05 40.83
CA ASN A 476 -7.78 -9.09 41.55
C ASN A 476 -8.88 -8.55 40.63
N GLN A 477 -10.09 -9.11 40.75
CA GLN A 477 -11.20 -8.79 39.85
C GLN A 477 -11.69 -7.33 39.98
N ASP A 478 -11.58 -6.72 41.17
CA ASP A 478 -11.95 -5.30 41.39
C ASP A 478 -10.96 -4.36 40.67
N VAL A 479 -9.66 -4.69 40.69
CA VAL A 479 -8.63 -3.93 39.96
C VAL A 479 -8.70 -4.18 38.45
N LEU A 480 -8.93 -5.43 38.04
CA LEU A 480 -9.14 -5.82 36.64
C LEU A 480 -10.34 -5.10 36.01
N GLY A 481 -11.43 -4.92 36.76
CA GLY A 481 -12.65 -4.25 36.30
C GLY A 481 -12.45 -2.82 35.79
N ARG A 482 -11.32 -2.20 36.10
CA ARG A 482 -10.92 -0.85 35.62
C ARG A 482 -10.31 -0.85 34.22
N PHE A 483 -9.83 -2.00 33.74
CA PHE A 483 -9.08 -2.16 32.49
C PHE A 483 -9.82 -2.94 31.40
N ARG A 484 -10.98 -3.54 31.72
CA ARG A 484 -11.76 -4.31 30.73
C ARG A 484 -12.29 -3.38 29.64
N GLY A 485 -11.94 -3.70 28.39
CA GLY A 485 -12.26 -2.86 27.22
C GLY A 485 -11.34 -1.65 27.01
N THR A 486 -10.30 -1.44 27.82
CA THR A 486 -9.34 -0.33 27.60
C THR A 486 -8.21 -0.66 26.63
N GLY A 487 -8.25 -1.84 25.99
CA GLY A 487 -7.25 -2.26 24.99
C GLY A 487 -6.03 -2.94 25.60
N GLY A 488 -4.85 -2.45 25.24
CA GLY A 488 -3.56 -2.95 25.67
C GLY A 488 -2.41 -2.01 25.29
N VAL A 489 -1.18 -2.43 25.62
CA VAL A 489 0.07 -1.76 25.25
C VAL A 489 1.04 -2.80 24.72
N ARG A 490 1.67 -2.53 23.58
CA ARG A 490 2.89 -3.20 23.08
C ARG A 490 3.98 -2.15 22.86
N ILE A 491 5.23 -2.50 23.15
CA ILE A 491 6.40 -1.64 22.92
C ILE A 491 7.44 -2.50 22.23
N GLU A 492 7.74 -2.17 20.97
CA GLU A 492 8.47 -3.08 20.09
C GLU A 492 9.60 -2.42 19.35
N SER A 493 10.78 -3.03 19.44
CA SER A 493 12.01 -2.55 18.84
C SER A 493 12.77 -3.65 18.10
N ASP A 494 13.18 -3.31 16.88
CA ASP A 494 14.13 -4.07 16.10
C ASP A 494 15.55 -3.96 16.66
N VAL A 495 16.15 -5.11 16.97
CA VAL A 495 17.53 -5.16 17.46
C VAL A 495 18.38 -6.12 16.63
N VAL A 496 19.62 -5.72 16.33
CA VAL A 496 20.65 -6.63 15.81
C VAL A 496 21.55 -7.08 16.95
N VAL A 497 21.75 -8.39 17.05
CA VAL A 497 22.66 -8.99 18.03
C VAL A 497 24.10 -8.71 17.60
N THR A 498 24.84 -8.00 18.45
CA THR A 498 26.26 -7.65 18.22
C THR A 498 27.18 -8.72 18.78
N ALA A 499 28.51 -8.48 18.80
CA ALA A 499 29.46 -9.41 19.41
C ALA A 499 29.33 -9.55 20.94
N ASN A 500 28.78 -8.53 21.64
CA ASN A 500 28.81 -8.45 23.11
C ASN A 500 27.46 -8.04 23.75
N GLY A 501 26.41 -7.86 22.96
CA GLY A 501 25.12 -7.30 23.37
C GLY A 501 24.19 -7.13 22.17
N VAL A 502 23.37 -6.08 22.15
CA VAL A 502 22.53 -5.69 21.00
C VAL A 502 22.74 -4.23 20.59
N GLU A 503 22.38 -3.92 19.35
CA GLU A 503 22.18 -2.57 18.81
C GLU A 503 20.68 -2.45 18.47
N ASN A 504 19.97 -1.55 19.14
CA ASN A 504 18.58 -1.23 18.82
C ASN A 504 18.56 -0.22 17.66
N MET A 505 17.91 -0.59 16.56
CA MET A 505 17.87 0.21 15.33
C MET A 505 16.73 1.24 15.36
N THR A 506 15.68 0.94 16.14
CA THR A 506 14.48 1.77 16.30
C THR A 506 14.77 3.02 17.12
N GLN A 507 14.30 4.18 16.63
CA GLN A 507 14.64 5.51 17.14
C GLN A 507 13.39 6.33 17.43
N VAL A 508 12.49 5.75 18.24
CA VAL A 508 11.20 6.34 18.65
C VAL A 508 11.20 6.74 20.14
N PRO A 509 10.26 7.59 20.59
CA PRO A 509 10.07 7.92 22.01
C PRO A 509 9.65 6.69 22.82
N ARG A 510 10.21 6.49 24.02
CA ARG A 510 9.92 5.31 24.86
C ARG A 510 9.58 5.63 26.31
N THR A 511 10.08 6.71 26.89
CA THR A 511 9.56 7.16 28.19
C THR A 511 8.28 7.96 27.99
N ILE A 512 7.35 7.88 28.96
CA ILE A 512 6.13 8.71 28.96
C ILE A 512 6.47 10.19 28.81
N ALA A 513 7.55 10.68 29.44
CA ALA A 513 7.99 12.07 29.32
C ALA A 513 8.45 12.44 27.89
N GLU A 514 9.05 11.52 27.12
CA GLU A 514 9.42 11.76 25.71
C GLU A 514 8.18 11.74 24.80
N ILE A 515 7.22 10.83 25.04
CA ILE A 515 5.95 10.75 24.29
C ILE A 515 5.09 12.00 24.54
N GLU A 516 4.82 12.33 25.81
CA GLU A 516 4.05 13.50 26.20
C GLU A 516 4.71 14.79 25.67
N ALA A 517 6.04 14.89 25.68
CA ALA A 517 6.76 16.05 25.12
C ALA A 517 6.68 16.15 23.59
N ILE A 518 6.59 15.04 22.86
CA ILE A 518 6.48 15.05 21.39
C ILE A 518 5.04 15.28 20.93
N MET A 519 4.04 14.70 21.60
CA MET A 519 2.63 14.98 21.31
C MET A 519 2.23 16.41 21.68
N ASN A 520 2.78 16.97 22.76
CA ASN A 520 2.60 18.38 23.11
C ASN A 520 3.58 19.33 22.41
N SER A 521 4.46 18.83 21.53
CA SER A 521 5.26 19.71 20.67
C SER A 521 4.35 20.38 19.65
N LYS A 522 4.49 21.70 19.46
CA LYS A 522 3.65 22.41 18.49
C LYS A 522 3.80 21.77 17.10
N PRO A 523 2.71 21.46 16.38
CA PRO A 523 2.81 20.96 15.02
C PRO A 523 3.64 21.91 14.17
N ILE A 524 4.62 21.37 13.44
CA ILE A 524 5.36 22.12 12.43
C ILE A 524 4.45 22.25 11.22
N PHE A 525 3.49 23.17 11.31
CA PHE A 525 2.81 23.73 10.14
C PHE A 525 3.87 24.47 9.34
N SER A 526 4.37 23.85 8.27
CA SER A 526 5.21 24.53 7.27
C SER A 526 4.37 25.64 6.62
N PRO A 527 4.68 26.94 6.83
CA PRO A 527 4.04 28.00 6.07
C PRO A 527 4.51 27.92 4.62
N GLY A 528 3.70 28.42 3.68
CA GLY A 528 4.08 28.49 2.26
C GLY A 528 5.43 29.18 2.06
N ILE A 529 6.22 28.69 1.09
CA ILE A 529 7.63 29.09 0.91
C ILE A 529 7.68 30.53 0.39
N ASP A 530 8.08 31.49 1.24
CA ASP A 530 8.35 32.87 0.80
C ASP A 530 9.64 32.94 -0.03
N ASN A 531 9.50 32.65 -1.32
CA ASN A 531 10.57 32.61 -2.33
C ASN A 531 11.11 34.01 -2.71
N ARG A 532 11.40 34.87 -1.71
CA ARG A 532 11.85 36.25 -1.87
C ARG A 532 13.21 36.55 -1.22
N ARG A 533 14.21 35.69 -1.45
CA ARG A 533 15.61 36.00 -1.10
C ARG A 533 16.68 35.41 -2.03
N LEU A 534 16.43 35.46 -3.34
CA LEU A 534 17.51 35.36 -4.35
C LEU A 534 18.47 36.54 -4.22
N VAL A 535 19.58 36.35 -3.52
CA VAL A 535 20.72 37.28 -3.49
C VAL A 535 21.64 36.94 -4.67
N PRO A 536 21.93 37.87 -5.59
CA PRO A 536 22.63 37.54 -6.82
C PRO A 536 24.12 37.25 -6.61
N HIS A 537 24.63 36.19 -7.25
CA HIS A 537 26.07 35.95 -7.37
C HIS A 537 26.78 37.15 -8.03
N LYS A 538 27.62 37.84 -7.26
CA LYS A 538 28.64 38.73 -7.83
C LYS A 538 29.87 37.92 -8.24
N ARG A 539 30.45 38.29 -9.38
CA ARG A 539 31.84 37.95 -9.72
C ARG A 539 32.77 38.67 -8.74
N GLU A 540 33.84 38.02 -8.32
CA GLU A 540 35.00 38.69 -7.74
C GLU A 540 36.18 38.54 -8.71
N GLU A 541 36.68 39.67 -9.20
CA GLU A 541 37.98 39.76 -9.85
C GLU A 541 39.04 40.07 -8.79
N LEU A 542 40.27 39.63 -9.04
CA LEU A 542 41.39 39.80 -8.12
C LEU A 542 41.83 41.27 -8.06
N GLN A 543 41.91 41.87 -6.87
CA GLN A 543 43.14 42.55 -6.45
C GLN A 543 43.28 42.83 -4.94
N GLU A 544 44.56 42.95 -4.58
CA GLU A 544 45.22 43.15 -3.29
C GLU A 544 44.53 44.03 -2.24
N HIS A 545 44.73 43.68 -0.96
CA HIS A 545 44.80 44.63 0.15
C HIS A 545 45.95 44.29 1.12
N LYS A 546 46.62 45.32 1.64
CA LYS A 546 47.58 45.25 2.76
C LYS A 546 46.93 45.76 4.06
N PRO A 547 47.49 45.45 5.26
CA PRO A 547 46.66 45.23 6.45
C PRO A 547 46.74 46.32 7.53
N ALA A 548 46.10 46.02 8.69
CA ALA A 548 45.99 46.79 9.94
C ALA A 548 44.87 47.86 9.91
N VAL A 549 44.25 48.25 11.04
CA VAL A 549 44.66 48.18 12.47
C VAL A 549 43.54 47.63 13.38
N MET A 550 43.90 47.05 14.52
CA MET A 550 42.98 46.70 15.62
C MET A 550 42.92 47.78 16.72
N SER A 551 41.71 48.06 17.21
CA SER A 551 41.42 48.49 18.60
C SER A 551 39.90 48.45 18.84
N SER A 552 39.37 48.45 20.06
CA SER A 552 39.59 47.62 21.27
C SER A 552 38.50 48.03 22.29
N ASP A 553 38.25 47.20 23.32
CA ASP A 553 37.58 47.58 24.59
C ASP A 553 36.08 48.01 24.52
N HIS A 554 35.23 47.93 25.56
CA HIS A 554 35.14 47.09 26.76
C HIS A 554 33.62 47.01 27.11
N VAL A 555 33.01 45.85 27.35
CA VAL A 555 32.90 45.09 28.62
C VAL A 555 32.02 45.74 29.73
N ASN A 556 30.94 45.01 30.10
CA ASN A 556 30.11 45.05 31.32
C ASN A 556 29.10 46.20 31.58
N GLY A 557 27.93 45.80 32.12
CA GLY A 557 26.92 46.68 32.74
C GLY A 557 25.56 45.97 32.92
N PHE A 558 25.13 45.75 34.17
CA PHE A 558 23.83 45.14 34.51
C PHE A 558 23.13 45.95 35.61
N LEU A 559 21.79 45.90 35.66
CA LEU A 559 20.88 46.26 36.78
C LEU A 559 20.27 47.69 36.88
N ALA A 560 18.94 47.69 37.12
CA ALA A 560 18.09 48.58 37.95
C ALA A 560 17.56 49.98 37.48
N ALA A 561 16.22 50.04 37.30
CA ALA A 561 15.26 51.10 37.71
C ALA A 561 13.84 50.43 37.74
N ALA A 562 12.85 50.63 38.64
CA ALA A 562 12.39 51.72 39.53
C ALA A 562 11.68 52.88 38.78
N THR A 563 10.47 53.38 39.10
CA THR A 563 9.47 53.19 40.21
C THR A 563 8.06 53.68 39.69
N ALA A 564 6.90 53.88 40.38
CA ALA A 564 6.40 53.86 41.77
C ALA A 564 4.84 53.95 41.86
N THR A 565 4.22 53.50 42.98
CA THR A 565 3.09 54.06 43.80
C THR A 565 1.70 54.44 43.17
N ALA A 566 0.53 54.43 43.85
CA ALA A 566 -0.22 53.50 44.76
C ALA A 566 -1.56 54.15 45.29
N ALA A 567 -2.62 53.37 45.61
CA ALA A 567 -3.79 53.62 46.51
C ALA A 567 -5.01 52.71 46.11
N MET A 568 -5.65 51.85 46.93
CA MET A 568 -6.53 52.03 48.13
C MET A 568 -7.96 52.53 47.80
N ALA A 569 -9.09 52.00 48.31
CA ALA A 569 -9.40 50.86 49.20
C ALA A 569 -10.91 50.40 49.07
N SER A 570 -11.39 49.43 49.89
CA SER A 570 -12.74 48.80 49.83
C SER A 570 -13.63 49.10 51.06
N ILE A 571 -14.99 49.01 50.97
CA ILE A 571 -15.95 48.60 52.05
C ILE A 571 -17.46 48.63 51.63
N ALA A 572 -18.31 47.88 52.35
CA ALA A 572 -19.81 47.81 52.36
C ALA A 572 -20.51 47.14 51.14
N PHE A 573 -21.54 46.27 51.22
CA PHE A 573 -22.52 45.79 52.24
C PHE A 573 -23.90 46.52 52.29
N LEU A 574 -24.93 45.99 51.58
CA LEU A 574 -26.33 45.80 52.07
C LEU A 574 -27.33 45.17 51.04
N GLN A 575 -27.91 44.02 51.43
CA GLN A 575 -29.32 43.54 51.26
C GLN A 575 -30.11 43.50 49.92
N LYS A 576 -30.74 42.32 49.71
CA LYS A 576 -32.10 42.02 49.13
C LYS A 576 -32.32 42.21 47.61
N THR A 577 -33.13 41.41 46.89
CA THR A 577 -33.87 40.13 47.10
C THR A 577 -34.15 39.51 45.72
N ARG A 578 -34.32 38.19 45.51
CA ARG A 578 -35.36 37.27 46.03
C ARG A 578 -34.87 35.81 46.06
N ALA A 579 -35.63 34.93 46.72
CA ALA A 579 -35.35 33.49 46.79
C ALA A 579 -36.63 32.63 46.70
N SER A 580 -36.49 31.44 46.11
CA SER A 580 -37.35 30.24 46.22
C SER A 580 -36.66 29.15 45.38
N VAL A 581 -36.07 28.05 45.88
CA VAL A 581 -36.29 27.26 47.11
C VAL A 581 -37.68 26.61 47.18
N TYR A 582 -37.75 25.34 46.78
CA TYR A 582 -38.07 24.28 47.76
C TYR A 582 -37.46 22.93 47.35
N GLU A 583 -37.25 22.05 48.34
CA GLU A 583 -36.50 20.79 48.24
C GLU A 583 -37.40 19.58 48.68
N PRO A 584 -36.92 18.38 49.08
CA PRO A 584 -37.27 17.12 48.41
C PRO A 584 -38.16 16.19 49.24
N LYS A 585 -38.53 15.01 48.69
CA LYS A 585 -38.56 13.73 49.45
C LYS A 585 -38.81 12.45 48.63
N ASN A 586 -37.86 11.52 48.75
CA ASN A 586 -37.98 10.04 48.83
C ASN A 586 -39.32 9.35 48.47
N ARG A 587 -39.22 8.32 47.61
CA ARG A 587 -39.50 6.92 48.03
C ARG A 587 -38.87 5.88 47.07
N LYS A 588 -38.90 4.60 47.49
CA LYS A 588 -38.06 3.50 46.97
C LYS A 588 -38.73 2.66 45.86
N ALA A 589 -37.86 2.14 44.98
CA ALA A 589 -37.81 0.77 44.44
C ALA A 589 -38.75 0.27 43.32
N ALA A 590 -38.12 -0.61 42.51
CA ALA A 590 -38.62 -1.84 41.88
C ALA A 590 -39.05 -1.86 40.39
N SER A 591 -38.40 -2.79 39.69
CA SER A 591 -38.85 -3.55 38.49
C SER A 591 -38.93 -2.87 37.11
N GLN A 592 -38.09 -3.38 36.21
CA GLN A 592 -38.37 -3.81 34.82
C GLN A 592 -39.44 -3.07 34.00
N ARG A 593 -39.04 -2.54 32.83
CA ARG A 593 -39.90 -2.50 31.63
C ARG A 593 -39.10 -2.56 30.33
N ARG A 594 -39.71 -3.15 29.30
CA ARG A 594 -39.20 -3.27 27.93
C ARG A 594 -39.21 -1.89 27.24
N PRO A 595 -38.30 -1.59 26.30
CA PRO A 595 -38.46 -0.44 25.42
C PRO A 595 -39.67 -0.64 24.50
N SER A 596 -40.50 0.40 24.37
CA SER A 596 -41.64 0.44 23.44
C SER A 596 -41.30 1.31 22.23
N ALA A 597 -41.59 0.82 21.02
CA ALA A 597 -41.40 1.60 19.79
C ALA A 597 -42.42 2.75 19.68
N ASN A 598 -41.94 3.90 19.24
CA ASN A 598 -42.59 4.93 18.41
C ASN A 598 -41.55 6.06 18.20
N GLY A 599 -41.43 6.71 17.04
CA GLY A 599 -42.22 6.58 15.82
C GLY A 599 -42.58 7.96 15.26
N SER A 600 -41.65 8.59 14.53
CA SER A 600 -41.85 9.93 13.94
C SER A 600 -41.24 10.00 12.54
N THR A 601 -42.11 10.07 11.52
CA THR A 601 -41.74 10.24 10.11
C THR A 601 -41.28 11.67 9.81
N ILE A 602 -40.17 11.83 9.08
CA ILE A 602 -39.82 13.08 8.40
C ILE A 602 -39.46 12.76 6.94
N ASN A 603 -40.27 13.22 6.00
CA ASN A 603 -39.93 13.25 4.58
C ASN A 603 -39.08 14.49 4.29
N GLY A 604 -38.05 14.34 3.46
CA GLY A 604 -37.15 15.44 3.06
C GLY A 604 -35.73 14.93 2.82
N HIS A 605 -35.48 14.36 1.64
CA HIS A 605 -34.14 13.93 1.27
C HIS A 605 -33.27 15.13 0.92
N ALA A 606 -32.34 15.45 1.82
CA ALA A 606 -31.16 16.24 1.56
C ALA A 606 -30.00 15.55 2.27
N HIS A 607 -29.16 14.86 1.50
CA HIS A 607 -28.03 14.10 2.05
C HIS A 607 -27.00 15.07 2.62
N LYS A 608 -26.88 15.11 3.95
CA LYS A 608 -25.83 15.88 4.62
C LYS A 608 -24.57 15.02 4.67
N HIS A 609 -23.55 15.41 3.90
CA HIS A 609 -22.18 14.93 4.11
C HIS A 609 -21.79 15.13 5.57
N MET A 610 -21.18 14.12 6.19
CA MET A 610 -20.68 14.23 7.56
C MET A 610 -19.31 14.92 7.56
N THR A 611 -19.32 16.25 7.48
CA THR A 611 -18.21 17.05 7.99
C THR A 611 -18.18 16.85 9.50
N MET A 612 -17.11 16.23 10.01
CA MET A 612 -16.94 16.03 11.45
C MET A 612 -16.56 17.36 12.12
N VAL A 613 -17.46 17.91 12.92
CA VAL A 613 -17.30 19.23 13.58
C VAL A 613 -17.33 19.02 15.10
N GLN A 614 -16.19 19.24 15.76
CA GLN A 614 -16.05 19.01 17.19
C GLN A 614 -16.79 20.09 18.01
N GLY A 615 -17.63 19.67 18.97
CA GLY A 615 -18.24 20.57 19.97
C GLY A 615 -19.15 21.69 19.42
N GLY A 616 -19.52 21.67 18.14
CA GLY A 616 -20.27 22.76 17.49
C GLY A 616 -19.42 23.97 17.08
N HIS A 617 -18.10 23.90 17.22
CA HIS A 617 -17.17 24.91 16.70
C HIS A 617 -16.59 24.46 15.35
N VAL A 618 -16.72 25.31 14.33
CA VAL A 618 -16.09 25.09 13.02
C VAL A 618 -14.56 25.07 13.21
N LEU A 619 -13.89 24.05 12.64
CA LEU A 619 -12.43 24.01 12.54
C LEU A 619 -11.97 25.30 11.83
N THR A 620 -11.21 26.13 12.54
CA THR A 620 -10.78 27.45 12.02
C THR A 620 -9.73 27.36 10.91
N ASP A 621 -9.24 26.16 10.63
CA ASP A 621 -8.37 25.85 9.50
C ASP A 621 -9.07 24.83 8.57
N PRO A 622 -9.47 25.22 7.34
CA PRO A 622 -10.07 24.32 6.36
C PRO A 622 -9.16 23.19 5.87
N SER A 623 -7.86 23.20 6.18
CA SER A 623 -6.94 22.11 5.82
C SER A 623 -7.02 20.88 6.74
N GLU A 624 -7.71 20.98 7.88
CA GLU A 624 -7.83 19.85 8.83
C GLU A 624 -9.10 18.99 8.64
N SER A 625 -10.09 19.50 7.90
CA SER A 625 -11.40 18.86 7.73
C SER A 625 -11.41 17.82 6.60
N TYR A 626 -11.44 16.55 6.98
CA TYR A 626 -11.74 15.43 6.08
C TYR A 626 -13.25 15.28 5.84
N GLU A 627 -13.65 14.58 4.78
CA GLU A 627 -15.03 14.46 4.33
C GLU A 627 -15.39 12.97 4.13
N LEU A 628 -16.18 12.37 5.03
CA LEU A 628 -16.56 10.95 4.89
C LEU A 628 -17.87 10.79 4.10
N PHE A 629 -17.88 9.79 3.20
CA PHE A 629 -19.09 9.34 2.51
C PHE A 629 -19.74 8.16 3.27
N PRO A 630 -20.97 8.30 3.80
CA PRO A 630 -21.64 7.21 4.52
C PRO A 630 -22.21 6.18 3.55
N ILE A 631 -21.63 4.98 3.52
CA ILE A 631 -22.08 3.87 2.66
C ILE A 631 -23.49 3.41 3.06
N ASP A 632 -24.48 3.70 2.21
CA ASP A 632 -25.85 3.22 2.37
C ASP A 632 -26.03 1.84 1.73
N PHE A 633 -25.85 0.79 2.54
CA PHE A 633 -26.06 -0.61 2.14
C PHE A 633 -27.44 -0.95 1.56
N SER A 634 -28.44 -0.05 1.59
CA SER A 634 -29.67 -0.24 0.82
C SER A 634 -29.47 -0.09 -0.71
N MET A 635 -28.33 0.46 -1.15
CA MET A 635 -27.86 0.37 -2.54
C MET A 635 -27.78 -1.09 -3.00
N HIS A 636 -27.10 -1.95 -2.24
CA HIS A 636 -27.00 -3.39 -2.55
C HIS A 636 -28.36 -4.08 -2.49
N VAL A 637 -29.28 -3.67 -1.60
CA VAL A 637 -30.66 -4.17 -1.58
C VAL A 637 -31.39 -3.85 -2.90
N GLN A 638 -31.23 -2.63 -3.42
CA GLN A 638 -31.81 -2.22 -4.71
C GLN A 638 -31.16 -2.97 -5.88
N ILE A 639 -29.84 -3.13 -5.87
CA ILE A 639 -29.09 -3.89 -6.88
C ILE A 639 -29.57 -5.34 -6.93
N ARG A 640 -29.64 -6.05 -5.79
CA ARG A 640 -30.15 -7.43 -5.73
C ARG A 640 -31.57 -7.57 -6.29
N GLN A 641 -32.44 -6.58 -6.03
CA GLN A 641 -33.80 -6.56 -6.58
C GLN A 641 -33.81 -6.32 -8.09
N ASN A 642 -32.99 -5.39 -8.61
CA ASN A 642 -32.84 -5.13 -10.04
C ASN A 642 -32.32 -6.38 -10.77
N VAL A 643 -31.26 -7.00 -10.26
CA VAL A 643 -30.65 -8.22 -10.82
C VAL A 643 -31.66 -9.37 -10.84
N ALA A 644 -32.36 -9.65 -9.73
CA ALA A 644 -33.36 -10.72 -9.68
C ALA A 644 -34.54 -10.45 -10.65
N LEU A 645 -34.96 -9.20 -10.82
CA LEU A 645 -36.01 -8.83 -11.77
C LEU A 645 -35.55 -8.96 -13.23
N LYS A 646 -34.32 -8.50 -13.56
CA LYS A 646 -33.72 -8.65 -14.88
C LYS A 646 -33.49 -10.12 -15.23
N PHE A 647 -32.99 -10.91 -14.27
CA PHE A 647 -32.81 -12.35 -14.42
C PHE A 647 -34.13 -13.04 -14.75
N LEU A 648 -35.19 -12.79 -13.97
CA LEU A 648 -36.54 -13.35 -14.21
C LEU A 648 -37.27 -12.80 -15.44
N GLN A 649 -36.71 -11.79 -16.12
CA GLN A 649 -37.17 -11.31 -17.43
C GLN A 649 -36.46 -12.03 -18.59
N THR A 650 -35.14 -12.23 -18.47
CA THR A 650 -34.33 -12.98 -19.46
C THR A 650 -34.56 -14.49 -19.38
N HIS A 651 -34.73 -15.01 -18.16
CA HIS A 651 -34.86 -16.41 -17.79
C HIS A 651 -36.21 -16.67 -17.08
N PRO A 652 -37.35 -16.57 -17.78
CA PRO A 652 -38.67 -16.77 -17.20
C PRO A 652 -38.90 -18.20 -16.67
N GLU A 653 -38.12 -19.18 -17.14
CA GLU A 653 -38.12 -20.57 -16.66
C GLU A 653 -37.72 -20.69 -15.19
N ALA A 654 -36.78 -19.87 -14.72
CA ALA A 654 -36.31 -19.87 -13.32
C ALA A 654 -37.42 -19.53 -12.31
N LYS A 655 -38.52 -18.94 -12.78
CA LYS A 655 -39.67 -18.50 -11.98
C LYS A 655 -40.57 -19.65 -11.52
N GLY A 656 -40.44 -20.84 -12.12
CA GLY A 656 -41.27 -22.01 -11.82
C GLY A 656 -40.64 -23.01 -10.85
N ASP A 657 -39.31 -22.96 -10.69
CA ASP A 657 -38.56 -23.86 -9.83
C ASP A 657 -37.94 -23.12 -8.63
N ALA A 658 -37.80 -23.84 -7.51
CA ALA A 658 -37.06 -23.36 -6.34
C ALA A 658 -35.59 -23.18 -6.74
N SER A 659 -35.23 -21.96 -7.13
CA SER A 659 -33.96 -21.66 -7.76
C SER A 659 -33.30 -20.43 -7.13
N VAL A 660 -31.97 -20.44 -7.12
CA VAL A 660 -31.16 -19.38 -6.50
C VAL A 660 -30.08 -18.89 -7.45
N LEU A 661 -29.74 -17.61 -7.35
CA LEU A 661 -28.46 -17.09 -7.81
C LEU A 661 -27.46 -17.28 -6.66
N LEU A 662 -26.28 -17.85 -6.90
CA LEU A 662 -25.24 -18.08 -5.89
C LEU A 662 -23.90 -17.53 -6.38
N LEU A 663 -23.25 -16.73 -5.52
CA LEU A 663 -21.89 -16.25 -5.69
C LEU A 663 -21.07 -16.57 -4.43
N HIS A 664 -19.76 -16.73 -4.61
CA HIS A 664 -18.77 -16.63 -3.53
C HIS A 664 -18.07 -15.29 -3.67
N GLY A 665 -17.70 -14.70 -2.54
CA GLY A 665 -16.70 -13.63 -2.51
C GLY A 665 -15.30 -14.20 -2.72
N GLY A 666 -14.32 -13.31 -2.65
CA GLY A 666 -12.92 -13.68 -2.68
C GLY A 666 -12.38 -14.20 -1.34
N SER A 667 -11.18 -14.77 -1.42
CA SER A 667 -10.35 -15.21 -0.29
C SER A 667 -9.14 -14.28 -0.13
N GLU A 668 -8.49 -14.32 1.03
CA GLU A 668 -7.19 -13.64 1.20
C GLU A 668 -6.10 -14.33 0.36
N VAL A 669 -5.05 -13.58 0.00
CA VAL A 669 -3.96 -14.06 -0.86
C VAL A 669 -2.63 -13.79 -0.18
N ASP A 670 -1.93 -14.85 0.21
CA ASP A 670 -0.60 -14.78 0.84
C ASP A 670 0.50 -14.35 -0.16
N ARG A 671 1.50 -13.61 0.33
CA ARG A 671 2.77 -13.39 -0.39
C ARG A 671 3.57 -14.70 -0.35
N TYR A 672 3.37 -15.55 -1.36
CA TYR A 672 4.05 -16.83 -1.59
C TYR A 672 3.83 -17.87 -0.48
N ASP A 673 4.80 -18.12 0.39
CA ASP A 673 4.73 -19.03 1.54
C ASP A 673 4.92 -18.31 2.89
N THR A 674 4.92 -16.97 2.91
CA THR A 674 4.92 -16.17 4.14
C THR A 674 3.55 -16.21 4.84
N ASP A 675 3.43 -15.65 6.06
CA ASP A 675 2.14 -15.43 6.72
C ASP A 675 1.59 -14.00 6.52
N ILE A 676 2.07 -13.29 5.48
CA ILE A 676 1.68 -11.92 5.14
C ILE A 676 0.86 -11.90 3.86
N GLN A 677 -0.35 -11.34 3.92
CA GLN A 677 -1.28 -11.25 2.81
C GLN A 677 -1.06 -9.97 1.99
N TYR A 678 -1.58 -9.95 0.76
CA TYR A 678 -1.97 -8.70 0.12
C TYR A 678 -3.23 -8.14 0.82
N ASN A 679 -3.37 -6.81 0.89
CA ASN A 679 -4.56 -6.17 1.46
C ASN A 679 -5.82 -6.66 0.71
N PHE A 680 -6.69 -7.43 1.38
CA PHE A 680 -7.83 -8.07 0.75
C PHE A 680 -8.80 -7.08 0.09
N HIS A 681 -8.98 -7.24 -1.22
CA HIS A 681 -10.00 -6.56 -2.02
C HIS A 681 -11.07 -7.59 -2.44
N GLN A 682 -12.35 -7.22 -2.34
CA GLN A 682 -13.46 -8.13 -2.64
C GLN A 682 -13.60 -8.43 -4.14
N GLU A 683 -14.22 -9.55 -4.51
CA GLU A 683 -14.61 -9.82 -5.89
C GLU A 683 -15.76 -8.89 -6.34
N SER A 684 -15.64 -8.26 -7.50
CA SER A 684 -16.46 -7.12 -7.92
C SER A 684 -17.95 -7.44 -8.14
N PHE A 685 -18.33 -8.62 -8.63
CA PHE A 685 -19.73 -9.06 -8.71
C PHE A 685 -20.32 -9.41 -7.33
N PHE A 686 -19.54 -9.99 -6.42
CA PHE A 686 -19.95 -10.19 -5.04
C PHE A 686 -20.12 -8.85 -4.30
N GLN A 687 -19.18 -7.92 -4.49
CA GLN A 687 -19.23 -6.56 -3.95
C GLN A 687 -20.46 -5.81 -4.50
N TYR A 688 -20.75 -5.91 -5.80
CA TYR A 688 -21.96 -5.35 -6.42
C TYR A 688 -23.23 -5.82 -5.70
N LEU A 689 -23.38 -7.14 -5.49
CA LEU A 689 -24.59 -7.72 -4.90
C LEU A 689 -24.69 -7.56 -3.39
N PHE A 690 -23.59 -7.59 -2.62
CA PHE A 690 -23.63 -7.70 -1.16
C PHE A 690 -22.92 -6.58 -0.41
N GLY A 691 -21.87 -5.98 -0.98
CA GLY A 691 -21.06 -4.93 -0.33
C GLY A 691 -20.17 -5.44 0.81
N VAL A 692 -19.83 -6.74 0.82
CA VAL A 692 -19.22 -7.42 1.97
C VAL A 692 -17.70 -7.26 1.96
N ARG A 693 -17.12 -6.79 3.06
CA ARG A 693 -15.67 -6.58 3.19
C ARG A 693 -14.91 -7.78 3.75
N GLU A 694 -15.59 -8.73 4.39
CA GLU A 694 -14.96 -9.93 4.92
C GLU A 694 -14.65 -10.94 3.79
N PRO A 695 -13.50 -11.64 3.84
CA PRO A 695 -13.16 -12.73 2.92
C PRO A 695 -14.00 -13.99 3.19
N ASP A 696 -13.87 -14.97 2.29
CA ASP A 696 -14.43 -16.33 2.40
C ASP A 696 -15.95 -16.39 2.63
N CYS A 697 -16.66 -15.32 2.30
CA CYS A 697 -18.11 -15.25 2.37
C CYS A 697 -18.76 -15.83 1.11
N ALA A 698 -19.99 -16.32 1.23
CA ALA A 698 -20.83 -16.69 0.09
C ALA A 698 -22.21 -16.04 0.22
N GLY A 699 -22.95 -15.92 -0.88
CA GLY A 699 -24.18 -15.14 -0.89
C GLY A 699 -25.12 -15.57 -2.01
N LEU A 700 -26.40 -15.70 -1.67
CA LEU A 700 -27.43 -16.08 -2.62
C LEU A 700 -28.64 -15.17 -2.63
N ILE A 701 -29.37 -15.22 -3.74
CA ILE A 701 -30.68 -14.60 -3.93
C ILE A 701 -31.65 -15.71 -4.34
N ASP A 702 -32.66 -16.00 -3.51
CA ASP A 702 -33.75 -16.90 -3.87
C ASP A 702 -34.66 -16.21 -4.89
N LEU A 703 -34.77 -16.75 -6.10
CA LEU A 703 -35.57 -16.16 -7.17
C LEU A 703 -37.08 -16.27 -6.92
N THR A 704 -37.51 -17.17 -6.03
CA THR A 704 -38.91 -17.37 -5.65
C THR A 704 -39.39 -16.24 -4.74
N THR A 705 -38.69 -15.97 -3.63
CA THR A 705 -39.08 -14.93 -2.66
C THR A 705 -38.38 -13.58 -2.88
N ARG A 706 -37.28 -13.55 -3.65
CA ARG A 706 -36.34 -12.42 -3.83
C ARG A 706 -35.63 -11.99 -2.54
N LYS A 707 -35.52 -12.90 -1.57
CA LYS A 707 -34.71 -12.73 -0.36
C LYS A 707 -33.23 -12.91 -0.65
N ALA A 708 -32.40 -12.16 0.08
CA ALA A 708 -30.95 -12.32 0.08
C ALA A 708 -30.49 -13.07 1.34
N VAL A 709 -29.63 -14.08 1.17
CA VAL A 709 -29.01 -14.84 2.25
C VAL A 709 -27.49 -14.71 2.15
N LEU A 710 -26.83 -14.39 3.25
CA LEU A 710 -25.37 -14.33 3.36
C LEU A 710 -24.84 -15.52 4.18
N PHE A 711 -23.68 -16.03 3.80
CA PHE A 711 -22.92 -17.03 4.52
C PHE A 711 -21.56 -16.44 4.90
N VAL A 712 -21.20 -16.51 6.18
CA VAL A 712 -19.93 -15.98 6.71
C VAL A 712 -19.06 -17.10 7.30
N PRO A 713 -17.72 -16.94 7.35
CA PRO A 713 -16.83 -17.91 7.99
C PRO A 713 -17.16 -18.18 9.47
N ARG A 714 -16.97 -19.43 9.92
CA ARG A 714 -17.12 -19.80 11.34
C ARG A 714 -15.80 -19.62 12.08
N LEU A 715 -15.55 -18.39 12.53
CA LEU A 715 -14.29 -17.96 13.13
C LEU A 715 -13.99 -18.66 14.48
N SER A 716 -12.75 -19.15 14.63
CA SER A 716 -12.26 -19.90 15.80
C SER A 716 -12.13 -19.03 17.07
N ASP A 717 -11.96 -19.64 18.24
CA ASP A 717 -11.69 -18.87 19.48
C ASP A 717 -10.36 -18.10 19.44
N GLU A 718 -9.38 -18.52 18.63
CA GLU A 718 -8.13 -17.76 18.44
C GLU A 718 -8.33 -16.49 17.60
N TRP A 719 -9.37 -16.39 16.77
CA TRP A 719 -9.66 -15.14 16.04
C TRP A 719 -9.87 -13.95 16.98
N GLU A 720 -10.49 -14.18 18.15
CA GLU A 720 -10.77 -13.14 19.15
C GLU A 720 -9.50 -12.65 19.88
N LEU A 721 -8.37 -13.35 19.70
CA LEU A 721 -7.04 -12.95 20.17
C LEU A 721 -6.28 -12.14 19.11
N TRP A 722 -6.24 -12.64 17.87
CA TRP A 722 -5.45 -12.01 16.80
C TRP A 722 -6.21 -10.86 16.13
N CYS A 723 -7.41 -11.14 15.61
CA CYS A 723 -8.13 -10.29 14.67
C CYS A 723 -9.28 -9.49 15.32
N GLY A 724 -9.51 -9.69 16.63
CA GLY A 724 -10.50 -8.97 17.43
C GLY A 724 -11.91 -9.57 17.40
N ASP A 725 -12.90 -8.77 17.80
CA ASP A 725 -14.30 -9.17 17.99
C ASP A 725 -14.87 -10.12 16.93
N ARG A 726 -15.24 -11.34 17.33
CA ARG A 726 -16.09 -12.22 16.53
C ARG A 726 -17.52 -11.69 16.48
N LYS A 727 -17.86 -10.99 15.39
CA LYS A 727 -19.19 -10.39 15.23
C LYS A 727 -20.26 -11.49 15.07
N PRO A 728 -21.42 -11.41 15.76
CA PRO A 728 -22.47 -12.43 15.66
C PRO A 728 -23.24 -12.32 14.34
N LEU A 729 -23.90 -13.39 13.88
CA LEU A 729 -24.70 -13.39 12.64
C LEU A 729 -25.73 -12.25 12.54
N ALA A 730 -26.26 -11.79 13.68
CA ALA A 730 -27.18 -10.66 13.76
C ALA A 730 -26.54 -9.30 13.39
N TYR A 731 -25.23 -9.12 13.58
CA TYR A 731 -24.49 -7.93 13.13
C TYR A 731 -24.44 -7.89 11.60
N PHE A 732 -23.93 -8.94 10.96
CA PHE A 732 -23.82 -9.04 9.49
C PHE A 732 -25.19 -8.83 8.82
N LYS A 733 -26.25 -9.41 9.40
CA LYS A 733 -27.62 -9.22 8.93
C LYS A 733 -28.06 -7.76 8.92
N ALA A 734 -27.80 -7.03 10.01
CA ALA A 734 -28.19 -5.64 10.15
C ALA A 734 -27.33 -4.67 9.33
N HIS A 735 -26.03 -4.98 9.20
CA HIS A 735 -25.05 -4.19 8.45
C HIS A 735 -25.32 -4.27 6.94
N TYR A 736 -25.21 -5.46 6.35
CA TYR A 736 -25.38 -5.72 4.90
C TYR A 736 -26.83 -5.77 4.40
N LYS A 737 -27.80 -5.55 5.31
CA LYS A 737 -29.24 -5.49 5.03
C LYS A 737 -29.76 -6.70 4.24
N VAL A 738 -29.29 -7.89 4.61
CA VAL A 738 -29.75 -9.18 4.06
C VAL A 738 -30.91 -9.74 4.88
N ASP A 739 -31.72 -10.61 4.28
CA ASP A 739 -32.88 -11.19 4.95
C ASP A 739 -32.47 -12.22 6.01
N GLU A 740 -31.40 -12.98 5.75
CA GLU A 740 -30.94 -14.08 6.59
C GLU A 740 -29.40 -14.21 6.52
N VAL A 741 -28.78 -14.75 7.57
CA VAL A 741 -27.33 -15.03 7.63
C VAL A 741 -27.10 -16.38 8.29
N TYR A 742 -26.16 -17.14 7.75
CA TYR A 742 -25.73 -18.46 8.20
C TYR A 742 -24.19 -18.57 8.17
N TYR A 743 -23.64 -19.70 8.60
CA TYR A 743 -22.22 -19.99 8.39
C TYR A 743 -21.99 -20.72 7.05
N VAL A 744 -20.81 -20.57 6.44
CA VAL A 744 -20.48 -21.22 5.15
C VAL A 744 -20.57 -22.75 5.22
N ASP A 745 -20.19 -23.34 6.35
CA ASP A 745 -20.32 -24.79 6.60
C ASP A 745 -21.79 -25.28 6.73
N GLU A 746 -22.76 -24.38 6.90
CA GLU A 746 -24.19 -24.67 6.90
C GLU A 746 -24.81 -24.57 5.49
N MET A 747 -24.10 -24.02 4.50
CA MET A 747 -24.66 -23.61 3.20
C MET A 747 -25.37 -24.75 2.46
N ALA A 748 -24.73 -25.91 2.32
CA ALA A 748 -25.33 -27.06 1.64
C ALA A 748 -26.67 -27.50 2.26
N ALA A 749 -26.76 -27.47 3.60
CA ALA A 749 -27.98 -27.77 4.34
C ALA A 749 -29.03 -26.64 4.23
N VAL A 750 -28.62 -25.38 4.17
CA VAL A 750 -29.56 -24.26 3.95
C VAL A 750 -30.22 -24.36 2.56
N LEU A 751 -29.46 -24.64 1.50
CA LEU A 751 -30.03 -24.84 0.15
C LEU A 751 -30.92 -26.09 0.12
N ALA A 752 -30.41 -27.25 0.54
CA ALA A 752 -31.13 -28.53 0.44
C ALA A 752 -32.35 -28.60 1.36
N ASP A 753 -32.21 -28.17 2.62
CA ASP A 753 -33.21 -28.42 3.65
C ASP A 753 -34.12 -27.25 3.98
N LYS A 754 -33.62 -26.01 3.93
CA LYS A 754 -34.43 -24.83 4.24
C LYS A 754 -35.10 -24.22 3.01
N LEU A 755 -34.31 -23.96 1.96
CA LEU A 755 -34.80 -23.36 0.72
C LEU A 755 -35.45 -24.38 -0.23
N LYS A 756 -35.14 -25.68 -0.05
CA LYS A 756 -35.53 -26.77 -0.96
C LYS A 756 -35.12 -26.48 -2.41
N THR A 757 -33.96 -25.86 -2.58
CA THR A 757 -33.39 -25.48 -3.88
C THR A 757 -33.25 -26.72 -4.77
N LYS A 758 -33.65 -26.58 -6.04
CA LYS A 758 -33.39 -27.56 -7.10
C LYS A 758 -32.28 -27.11 -8.04
N LYS A 759 -32.30 -25.82 -8.41
CA LYS A 759 -31.40 -25.24 -9.42
C LYS A 759 -30.60 -24.08 -8.84
N VAL A 760 -29.30 -24.07 -9.11
CA VAL A 760 -28.33 -23.06 -8.67
C VAL A 760 -27.70 -22.44 -9.90
N TYR A 761 -27.93 -21.15 -10.10
CA TYR A 761 -27.26 -20.36 -11.11
C TYR A 761 -26.00 -19.74 -10.49
N VAL A 762 -24.82 -20.04 -11.03
CA VAL A 762 -23.54 -19.55 -10.52
C VAL A 762 -22.90 -18.55 -11.48
N LEU A 763 -22.12 -17.61 -10.94
CA LEU A 763 -21.27 -16.75 -11.76
C LEU A 763 -20.18 -17.59 -12.43
N HIS A 764 -20.08 -17.49 -13.75
CA HIS A 764 -19.00 -18.05 -14.56
C HIS A 764 -19.05 -17.36 -15.93
N GLY A 765 -17.93 -16.84 -16.39
CA GLY A 765 -17.83 -16.18 -17.70
C GLY A 765 -16.44 -15.61 -17.94
N LYS A 766 -16.29 -14.94 -19.09
CA LYS A 766 -15.03 -14.37 -19.54
C LYS A 766 -15.06 -12.85 -19.47
N ASN A 767 -14.09 -12.26 -18.77
CA ASN A 767 -13.84 -10.82 -18.82
C ASN A 767 -13.31 -10.47 -20.22
N THR A 768 -13.86 -9.42 -20.84
CA THR A 768 -13.59 -9.07 -22.24
C THR A 768 -12.24 -8.39 -22.45
N ASP A 769 -11.57 -8.00 -21.37
CA ASP A 769 -10.47 -7.04 -21.36
C ASP A 769 -9.18 -7.66 -20.81
N SER A 770 -9.24 -8.38 -19.68
CA SER A 770 -8.16 -9.29 -19.25
C SER A 770 -8.09 -10.56 -20.11
N GLY A 771 -9.24 -11.01 -20.62
CA GLY A 771 -9.38 -12.32 -21.24
C GLY A 771 -9.40 -13.49 -20.24
N LEU A 772 -9.45 -13.25 -18.94
CA LEU A 772 -9.56 -14.27 -17.90
C LEU A 772 -10.98 -14.84 -17.80
N GLU A 773 -11.11 -16.03 -17.23
CA GLU A 773 -12.40 -16.64 -16.86
C GLU A 773 -12.61 -16.52 -15.34
N THR A 774 -13.85 -16.31 -14.88
CA THR A 774 -14.16 -16.01 -13.46
C THR A 774 -13.63 -17.07 -12.48
N THR A 775 -12.68 -16.66 -11.65
CA THR A 775 -12.00 -17.50 -10.66
C THR A 775 -12.90 -17.89 -9.48
N THR A 776 -13.84 -17.04 -9.06
CA THR A 776 -14.82 -17.29 -7.97
C THR A 776 -16.04 -18.12 -8.38
N THR A 777 -15.91 -18.93 -9.45
CA THR A 777 -17.00 -19.81 -9.94
C THR A 777 -17.46 -20.75 -8.83
N SER A 778 -18.67 -20.52 -8.30
CA SER A 778 -19.11 -21.08 -7.02
C SER A 778 -19.14 -22.61 -6.97
N THR A 779 -18.55 -23.18 -5.92
CA THR A 779 -18.44 -24.62 -5.66
C THR A 779 -18.45 -24.89 -4.15
N PHE A 780 -18.99 -26.01 -3.71
CA PHE A 780 -19.00 -26.43 -2.30
C PHE A 780 -19.30 -27.94 -2.17
N GLU A 781 -18.97 -28.57 -1.04
CA GLU A 781 -19.30 -29.99 -0.81
C GLU A 781 -20.83 -30.18 -0.76
N GLY A 782 -21.38 -30.96 -1.69
CA GLY A 782 -22.82 -31.13 -1.83
C GLY A 782 -23.46 -30.36 -2.97
N ILE A 783 -22.71 -29.55 -3.72
CA ILE A 783 -23.25 -28.83 -4.90
C ILE A 783 -23.72 -29.78 -6.01
N GLU A 784 -23.19 -31.01 -6.06
CA GLU A 784 -23.57 -32.06 -7.02
C GLU A 784 -25.00 -32.60 -6.85
N LYS A 785 -25.70 -32.19 -5.79
CA LYS A 785 -27.10 -32.55 -5.50
C LYS A 785 -28.12 -31.62 -6.15
N PHE A 786 -27.66 -30.56 -6.83
CA PHE A 786 -28.49 -29.54 -7.48
C PHE A 786 -28.23 -29.51 -9.00
N ASP A 787 -29.17 -29.00 -9.78
CA ASP A 787 -28.92 -28.60 -11.17
C ASP A 787 -28.09 -27.32 -11.16
N VAL A 788 -26.88 -27.33 -11.73
CA VAL A 788 -25.94 -26.20 -11.69
C VAL A 788 -25.79 -25.58 -13.06
N ASP A 789 -26.17 -24.31 -13.17
CA ASP A 789 -26.14 -23.54 -14.41
C ASP A 789 -25.05 -22.48 -14.36
N LYS A 790 -24.11 -22.57 -15.29
CA LYS A 790 -22.94 -21.69 -15.40
C LYS A 790 -23.08 -20.63 -16.50
N ALA A 791 -24.18 -20.60 -17.24
CA ALA A 791 -24.28 -19.80 -18.47
C ALA A 791 -25.20 -18.57 -18.31
N ALA A 792 -26.28 -18.69 -17.55
CA ALA A 792 -27.32 -17.66 -17.48
C ALA A 792 -26.92 -16.40 -16.68
N LEU A 793 -26.11 -16.55 -15.61
CA LEU A 793 -25.96 -15.48 -14.62
C LEU A 793 -24.98 -14.37 -15.05
N HIS A 794 -23.81 -14.72 -15.60
CA HIS A 794 -22.79 -13.73 -15.98
C HIS A 794 -23.31 -12.65 -16.95
N PRO A 795 -23.98 -12.98 -18.09
CA PRO A 795 -24.51 -11.95 -18.99
C PRO A 795 -25.54 -11.02 -18.35
N VAL A 796 -26.33 -11.52 -17.39
CA VAL A 796 -27.33 -10.71 -16.67
C VAL A 796 -26.65 -9.75 -15.69
N LEU A 797 -25.63 -10.20 -14.95
CA LEU A 797 -24.89 -9.35 -14.02
C LEU A 797 -24.10 -8.26 -14.74
N VAL A 798 -23.43 -8.61 -15.85
CA VAL A 798 -22.72 -7.65 -16.71
C VAL A 798 -23.64 -6.52 -17.18
N GLU A 799 -24.78 -6.86 -17.80
CA GLU A 799 -25.74 -5.84 -18.27
C GLU A 799 -26.41 -5.03 -17.13
N CYS A 800 -26.36 -5.50 -15.87
CA CYS A 800 -26.78 -4.70 -14.72
C CYS A 800 -25.68 -3.72 -14.27
N ARG A 801 -24.40 -4.12 -14.26
CA ARG A 801 -23.26 -3.24 -13.91
C ARG A 801 -23.04 -2.10 -14.93
N VAL A 802 -23.39 -2.32 -16.20
CA VAL A 802 -23.29 -1.29 -17.27
C VAL A 802 -24.10 -0.02 -16.95
N ILE A 803 -25.26 -0.13 -16.27
CA ILE A 803 -26.21 0.97 -16.04
C ILE A 803 -26.34 1.26 -14.53
N LYS A 804 -25.67 2.32 -14.06
CA LYS A 804 -25.55 2.63 -12.62
C LYS A 804 -26.88 3.13 -12.03
N THR A 805 -27.22 2.67 -10.82
CA THR A 805 -28.28 3.31 -10.01
C THR A 805 -27.79 4.64 -9.43
N GLU A 806 -28.72 5.51 -9.01
CA GLU A 806 -28.34 6.86 -8.55
C GLU A 806 -27.45 6.84 -7.30
N LYS A 807 -27.53 5.79 -6.46
CA LYS A 807 -26.65 5.64 -5.27
C LYS A 807 -25.22 5.27 -5.65
N GLU A 808 -25.04 4.49 -6.72
CA GLU A 808 -23.73 4.22 -7.30
C GLU A 808 -23.16 5.52 -7.90
N LEU A 809 -23.99 6.33 -8.56
CA LEU A 809 -23.58 7.64 -9.06
C LEU A 809 -23.27 8.65 -7.94
N GLU A 810 -23.98 8.64 -6.81
CA GLU A 810 -23.65 9.45 -5.63
C GLU A 810 -22.25 9.11 -5.08
N LEU A 811 -21.91 7.82 -5.01
CA LEU A 811 -20.60 7.34 -4.58
C LEU A 811 -19.50 7.65 -5.62
N LEU A 812 -19.72 7.32 -6.91
CA LEU A 812 -18.77 7.61 -7.99
C LEU A 812 -18.46 9.11 -8.11
N ARG A 813 -19.46 9.99 -7.98
CA ARG A 813 -19.27 11.45 -7.90
C ARG A 813 -18.42 11.87 -6.70
N PHE A 814 -18.55 11.19 -5.55
CA PHE A 814 -17.74 11.46 -4.37
C PHE A 814 -16.29 11.02 -4.57
N VAL A 815 -16.05 9.81 -5.09
CA VAL A 815 -14.68 9.33 -5.38
C VAL A 815 -14.02 10.22 -6.44
N ASN A 816 -14.75 10.63 -7.48
CA ASN A 816 -14.25 11.61 -8.46
C ASN A 816 -13.85 12.95 -7.83
N LYS A 817 -14.69 13.49 -6.95
CA LYS A 817 -14.44 14.73 -6.21
C LYS A 817 -13.19 14.61 -5.33
N LEU A 818 -12.97 13.45 -4.73
CA LEU A 818 -11.81 13.13 -3.89
C LEU A 818 -10.52 13.04 -4.73
N SER A 819 -10.52 12.22 -5.79
CA SER A 819 -9.39 12.08 -6.72
C SER A 819 -9.06 13.37 -7.47
N SER A 820 -10.06 14.17 -7.85
CA SER A 820 -9.85 15.49 -8.47
C SER A 820 -9.12 16.46 -7.52
N ARG A 821 -9.47 16.45 -6.22
CA ARG A 821 -8.76 17.23 -5.20
C ARG A 821 -7.34 16.71 -4.98
N ALA A 822 -7.13 15.40 -5.03
CA ALA A 822 -5.81 14.78 -4.95
C ALA A 822 -4.91 15.21 -6.14
N HIS A 823 -5.40 15.16 -7.38
CA HIS A 823 -4.70 15.69 -8.56
C HIS A 823 -4.34 17.16 -8.43
N ILE A 824 -5.24 18.01 -7.91
CA ILE A 824 -4.94 19.43 -7.64
C ILE A 824 -3.86 19.56 -6.55
N LYS A 825 -3.86 18.70 -5.52
CA LYS A 825 -2.82 18.69 -4.48
C LYS A 825 -1.46 18.25 -5.05
N VAL A 826 -1.43 17.26 -5.92
CA VAL A 826 -0.22 16.82 -6.64
C VAL A 826 0.31 17.93 -7.55
N MET A 827 -0.52 18.55 -8.40
CA MET A 827 -0.12 19.68 -9.26
C MET A 827 0.53 20.82 -8.46
N LYS A 828 -0.03 21.15 -7.28
CA LYS A 828 0.55 22.17 -6.38
C LYS A 828 1.81 21.72 -5.64
N ASN A 829 2.00 20.41 -5.45
CA ASN A 829 3.17 19.87 -4.77
C ASN A 829 4.35 19.60 -5.72
N ILE A 830 4.14 19.36 -7.02
CA ILE A 830 5.20 18.89 -7.91
C ILE A 830 6.03 20.04 -8.49
N ARG A 831 7.36 19.81 -8.55
CA ARG A 831 8.39 20.73 -9.06
C ARG A 831 9.67 19.94 -9.44
N PRO A 832 10.61 20.50 -10.22
CA PRO A 832 11.88 19.83 -10.54
C PRO A 832 12.66 19.45 -9.28
N GLY A 833 13.39 18.33 -9.34
CA GLY A 833 14.14 17.79 -8.19
C GLY A 833 13.29 17.01 -7.18
N LYS A 834 12.04 16.66 -7.54
CA LYS A 834 11.26 15.58 -6.92
C LYS A 834 11.39 14.29 -7.74
N MET A 835 10.97 13.16 -7.19
CA MET A 835 10.85 11.88 -7.92
C MET A 835 9.39 11.66 -8.34
N GLU A 836 9.14 10.91 -9.42
CA GLU A 836 7.80 10.56 -9.89
C GLU A 836 6.89 10.00 -8.77
N PHE A 837 7.39 9.07 -7.96
CA PHE A 837 6.65 8.47 -6.84
C PHE A 837 6.14 9.47 -5.78
N HIS A 838 6.61 10.71 -5.76
CA HIS A 838 6.04 11.72 -4.87
C HIS A 838 4.61 12.08 -5.26
N ALA A 839 4.27 12.01 -6.56
CA ALA A 839 2.91 12.23 -7.03
C ALA A 839 1.99 11.10 -6.57
N GLU A 840 2.40 9.84 -6.76
CA GLU A 840 1.72 8.64 -6.23
C GLU A 840 1.53 8.74 -4.72
N SER A 841 2.60 9.04 -3.97
CA SER A 841 2.54 9.14 -2.50
C SER A 841 1.66 10.30 -2.01
N ASP A 842 1.70 11.47 -2.66
CA ASP A 842 0.83 12.62 -2.35
C ASP A 842 -0.64 12.32 -2.68
N PHE A 843 -0.91 11.62 -3.80
CA PHE A 843 -2.26 11.25 -4.24
C PHE A 843 -2.90 10.22 -3.31
N LEU A 844 -2.21 9.09 -3.08
CA LEU A 844 -2.68 8.01 -2.21
C LEU A 844 -2.90 8.50 -0.78
N HIS A 845 -1.98 9.33 -0.26
CA HIS A 845 -2.17 9.99 1.02
C HIS A 845 -3.41 10.88 1.04
N TYR A 846 -3.62 11.71 0.01
CA TYR A 846 -4.76 12.62 -0.03
C TYR A 846 -6.09 11.87 -0.05
N VAL A 847 -6.27 10.90 -0.97
CA VAL A 847 -7.56 10.18 -1.09
C VAL A 847 -7.86 9.38 0.18
N TYR A 848 -6.86 8.75 0.78
CA TYR A 848 -7.07 7.98 2.00
C TYR A 848 -7.37 8.88 3.20
N SER A 849 -6.50 9.85 3.51
CA SER A 849 -6.65 10.72 4.69
C SER A 849 -7.86 11.66 4.62
N ASN A 850 -8.33 12.06 3.42
CA ASN A 850 -9.45 13.00 3.28
C ASN A 850 -10.81 12.33 3.01
N GLY A 851 -10.84 11.04 2.63
CA GLY A 851 -12.09 10.36 2.23
C GLY A 851 -12.22 8.88 2.61
N GLY A 852 -11.21 8.26 3.25
CA GLY A 852 -11.23 6.85 3.63
C GLY A 852 -10.96 5.86 2.49
N ALA A 853 -10.52 6.34 1.33
CA ALA A 853 -10.16 5.51 0.17
C ALA A 853 -8.81 4.80 0.42
N ARG A 854 -8.85 3.62 1.07
CA ARG A 854 -7.67 2.80 1.40
C ARG A 854 -7.00 2.18 0.18
N PHE A 855 -7.75 1.99 -0.90
CA PHE A 855 -7.29 1.38 -2.14
C PHE A 855 -7.20 2.40 -3.28
N HIS A 856 -6.36 2.06 -4.26
CA HIS A 856 -6.33 2.68 -5.58
C HIS A 856 -7.05 1.78 -6.58
N ALA A 857 -7.70 2.39 -7.56
CA ALA A 857 -8.43 1.70 -8.62
C ALA A 857 -7.49 0.91 -9.55
N TYR A 858 -6.24 1.35 -9.67
CA TYR A 858 -5.15 0.76 -10.45
C TYR A 858 -3.81 1.29 -9.94
N THR A 859 -2.70 0.63 -10.27
CA THR A 859 -1.35 1.11 -9.93
C THR A 859 -1.13 2.49 -10.54
N CYS A 860 -0.78 3.49 -9.72
CA CYS A 860 -0.63 4.88 -10.15
C CYS A 860 0.44 5.05 -11.24
N ILE A 861 0.10 5.74 -12.31
CA ILE A 861 0.94 5.97 -13.50
C ILE A 861 1.50 7.40 -13.42
N CYS A 862 2.77 7.55 -13.06
CA CYS A 862 3.41 8.88 -12.88
C CYS A 862 4.59 9.04 -13.87
N GLY A 863 4.31 9.15 -15.17
CA GLY A 863 5.35 9.19 -16.21
C GLY A 863 5.86 10.61 -16.50
N SER A 864 7.16 10.86 -16.34
CA SER A 864 7.85 12.11 -16.68
C SER A 864 8.83 12.02 -17.86
N GLY A 865 8.86 13.06 -18.70
CA GLY A 865 9.62 13.09 -19.94
C GLY A 865 9.21 11.92 -20.83
N HIS A 866 10.18 11.15 -21.35
CA HIS A 866 9.89 9.96 -22.16
C HIS A 866 8.95 8.93 -21.48
N ASN A 867 8.94 8.83 -20.14
CA ASN A 867 8.03 7.90 -19.44
C ASN A 867 6.56 8.25 -19.70
N ALA A 868 6.22 9.53 -19.96
CA ALA A 868 4.86 9.96 -20.33
C ALA A 868 4.38 9.45 -21.71
N SER A 869 5.19 8.66 -22.42
CA SER A 869 4.78 7.95 -23.65
C SER A 869 4.44 6.47 -23.43
N ALA A 870 4.73 5.89 -22.26
CA ALA A 870 4.30 4.55 -21.89
C ALA A 870 2.92 4.64 -21.21
N LEU A 871 1.91 3.97 -21.76
CA LEU A 871 0.51 4.17 -21.37
C LEU A 871 0.19 3.76 -19.92
N HIS A 872 0.75 2.64 -19.47
CA HIS A 872 0.64 2.04 -18.13
C HIS A 872 2.02 2.00 -17.44
N TYR A 873 2.70 3.15 -17.38
CA TYR A 873 3.94 3.31 -16.59
C TYR A 873 3.67 3.11 -15.07
N GLY A 874 4.70 2.83 -14.26
CA GLY A 874 4.53 2.70 -12.80
C GLY A 874 4.38 1.27 -12.27
N HIS A 875 4.36 0.24 -13.13
CA HIS A 875 4.47 -1.18 -12.76
C HIS A 875 5.82 -1.52 -12.12
N ALA A 876 6.00 -2.74 -11.59
CA ALA A 876 7.19 -3.10 -10.81
C ALA A 876 8.54 -3.00 -11.56
N GLY A 877 8.56 -3.24 -12.87
CA GLY A 877 9.75 -3.05 -13.71
C GLY A 877 10.11 -1.57 -13.95
N ALA A 878 9.16 -0.65 -13.74
CA ALA A 878 9.33 0.79 -13.93
C ALA A 878 8.55 1.62 -12.86
N PRO A 879 8.92 1.51 -11.56
CA PRO A 879 8.03 1.80 -10.44
C PRO A 879 8.03 3.28 -10.00
N ASN A 880 7.79 4.19 -10.94
CA ASN A 880 7.76 5.64 -10.70
C ASN A 880 9.06 6.17 -10.04
N ASP A 881 10.22 5.72 -10.53
CA ASP A 881 11.54 5.93 -9.93
C ASP A 881 12.45 6.95 -10.66
N LYS A 882 11.96 7.68 -11.68
CA LYS A 882 12.72 8.76 -12.33
C LYS A 882 12.70 10.05 -11.49
N LEU A 883 13.77 10.84 -11.61
CA LEU A 883 13.84 12.23 -11.17
C LEU A 883 13.03 13.12 -12.14
N LEU A 884 12.23 14.04 -11.61
CA LEU A 884 11.51 15.05 -12.37
C LEU A 884 12.45 16.21 -12.72
N GLU A 885 12.70 16.43 -14.01
CA GLU A 885 13.66 17.42 -14.50
C GLU A 885 12.98 18.73 -14.95
N ASP A 886 13.76 19.80 -15.15
CA ASP A 886 13.22 21.06 -15.66
C ASP A 886 12.84 20.92 -17.15
N GLY A 887 11.66 21.41 -17.52
CA GLY A 887 11.11 21.29 -18.87
C GLY A 887 10.48 19.94 -19.22
N ASP A 888 10.57 18.91 -18.36
CA ASP A 888 9.84 17.65 -18.55
C ASP A 888 8.32 17.88 -18.66
N LEU A 889 7.67 17.13 -19.54
CA LEU A 889 6.22 16.93 -19.49
C LEU A 889 5.92 15.79 -18.50
N PHE A 890 4.89 15.94 -17.66
CA PHE A 890 4.54 14.97 -16.63
C PHE A 890 3.08 14.58 -16.77
N LEU A 891 2.85 13.29 -17.07
CA LEU A 891 1.54 12.66 -17.21
C LEU A 891 1.29 11.87 -15.92
N ASN A 892 0.21 12.23 -15.23
CA ASN A 892 -0.20 11.63 -13.97
C ASN A 892 -1.60 11.08 -14.12
N ASP A 893 -1.69 9.77 -14.11
CA ASP A 893 -2.92 9.02 -14.27
C ASP A 893 -3.11 8.17 -13.00
N MET A 894 -4.08 8.59 -12.18
CA MET A 894 -4.26 8.11 -10.81
C MET A 894 -5.74 8.16 -10.39
N GLY A 895 -6.22 7.02 -9.89
CA GLY A 895 -7.59 6.78 -9.48
C GLY A 895 -7.71 6.28 -8.04
N GLY A 896 -8.50 6.97 -7.21
CA GLY A 896 -8.91 6.48 -5.90
C GLY A 896 -10.06 5.48 -5.98
N GLU A 897 -10.18 4.61 -4.98
CA GLU A 897 -11.23 3.59 -4.86
C GLU A 897 -11.87 3.64 -3.46
N LEU A 898 -13.21 3.64 -3.38
CA LEU A 898 -13.93 3.60 -2.11
C LEU A 898 -15.09 2.61 -2.17
N HIS A 899 -15.09 1.63 -1.26
CA HIS A 899 -16.09 0.56 -1.23
C HIS A 899 -16.16 -0.22 -2.56
N GLY A 900 -15.00 -0.38 -3.21
CA GLY A 900 -14.85 -0.97 -4.55
C GLY A 900 -15.23 -0.03 -5.71
N TYR A 901 -15.85 1.13 -5.49
CA TYR A 901 -16.21 2.03 -6.59
C TYR A 901 -15.04 2.96 -6.94
N THR A 902 -14.72 3.02 -8.23
CA THR A 902 -13.48 3.62 -8.77
C THR A 902 -13.65 5.07 -9.23
N SER A 903 -12.52 5.68 -9.58
CA SER A 903 -12.41 6.90 -10.39
C SER A 903 -11.18 6.75 -11.26
N ASP A 904 -11.18 7.39 -12.42
CA ASP A 904 -10.10 7.32 -13.40
C ASP A 904 -9.86 8.72 -14.01
N ILE A 905 -8.65 9.24 -13.78
CA ILE A 905 -8.34 10.65 -14.06
C ILE A 905 -6.85 10.78 -14.43
N THR A 906 -6.58 10.96 -15.73
CA THR A 906 -5.31 11.54 -16.18
C THR A 906 -5.31 13.08 -16.21
N CYS A 907 -4.23 13.64 -15.67
CA CYS A 907 -3.82 15.04 -15.80
C CYS A 907 -2.38 15.12 -16.35
N SER A 908 -2.14 16.00 -17.33
CA SER A 908 -0.81 16.23 -17.92
C SER A 908 -0.38 17.70 -17.76
N TRP A 909 0.85 17.95 -17.30
CA TRP A 909 1.39 19.31 -17.11
C TRP A 909 2.93 19.35 -17.18
N PRO A 910 3.57 20.49 -17.47
CA PRO A 910 5.03 20.63 -17.41
C PRO A 910 5.53 20.68 -15.97
N VAL A 911 6.59 19.93 -15.64
CA VAL A 911 7.13 19.79 -14.26
C VAL A 911 7.46 21.14 -13.59
N ASN A 912 7.84 22.15 -14.37
CA ASN A 912 8.20 23.48 -13.91
C ASN A 912 7.02 24.49 -13.87
N GLY A 913 5.80 24.07 -14.25
CA GLY A 913 4.60 24.88 -14.20
C GLY A 913 4.44 25.96 -15.27
N VAL A 914 5.18 25.89 -16.38
CA VAL A 914 5.01 26.77 -17.56
C VAL A 914 5.11 25.95 -18.85
N PHE A 915 4.11 26.03 -19.73
CA PHE A 915 4.11 25.27 -20.98
C PHE A 915 5.05 25.92 -22.02
N SER A 916 5.99 25.14 -22.55
CA SER A 916 6.69 25.51 -23.79
C SER A 916 5.73 25.52 -24.98
N ALA A 917 6.10 26.19 -26.07
CA ALA A 917 5.26 26.27 -27.27
C ALA A 917 4.92 24.89 -27.88
N ASP A 918 5.84 23.93 -27.79
CA ASP A 918 5.63 22.57 -28.31
C ASP A 918 4.77 21.71 -27.36
N GLN A 919 4.95 21.84 -26.03
CA GLN A 919 4.02 21.24 -25.06
C GLN A 919 2.61 21.81 -25.21
N ARG A 920 2.48 23.13 -25.37
CA ARG A 920 1.20 23.82 -25.57
C ARG A 920 0.49 23.34 -26.84
N MET A 921 1.21 23.22 -27.97
CA MET A 921 0.67 22.70 -29.23
C MET A 921 0.00 21.33 -29.05
N VAL A 922 0.72 20.38 -28.43
CA VAL A 922 0.23 19.01 -28.24
C VAL A 922 -0.92 18.98 -27.25
N TYR A 923 -0.78 19.72 -26.13
CA TYR A 923 -1.79 19.78 -25.08
C TYR A 923 -3.12 20.36 -25.56
N GLU A 924 -3.10 21.50 -26.24
CA GLU A 924 -4.31 22.13 -26.79
C GLU A 924 -4.97 21.25 -27.87
N GLY A 925 -4.19 20.45 -28.60
CA GLY A 925 -4.71 19.47 -29.57
C GLY A 925 -5.49 18.33 -28.92
N VAL A 926 -4.98 17.80 -27.81
CA VAL A 926 -5.68 16.78 -27.01
C VAL A 926 -6.91 17.36 -26.32
N LEU A 927 -6.82 18.58 -25.75
CA LEU A 927 -7.95 19.26 -25.10
C LEU A 927 -9.09 19.53 -26.11
N LYS A 928 -8.76 20.01 -27.31
CA LYS A 928 -9.70 20.22 -28.43
C LYS A 928 -10.41 18.91 -28.83
N ALA A 929 -9.73 17.77 -28.76
CA ALA A 929 -10.32 16.46 -29.02
C ALA A 929 -11.22 15.96 -27.87
N HIS A 930 -10.82 16.17 -26.62
CA HIS A 930 -11.62 15.90 -25.42
C HIS A 930 -12.93 16.69 -25.45
N ASP A 931 -12.86 18.01 -25.59
CA ASP A 931 -14.03 18.89 -25.53
C ASP A 931 -15.01 18.64 -26.69
N ALA A 932 -14.51 18.26 -27.87
CA ALA A 932 -15.35 17.86 -29.00
C ALA A 932 -16.14 16.57 -28.73
N VAL A 933 -15.55 15.60 -28.02
CA VAL A 933 -16.27 14.40 -27.56
C VAL A 933 -17.28 14.76 -26.47
N MET A 934 -16.86 15.54 -25.47
CA MET A 934 -17.73 15.97 -24.37
C MET A 934 -18.99 16.70 -24.87
N ALA A 935 -18.85 17.56 -25.88
CA ALA A 935 -19.99 18.24 -26.50
C ALA A 935 -20.92 17.32 -27.33
N ALA A 936 -20.46 16.13 -27.71
CA ALA A 936 -21.17 15.18 -28.56
C ALA A 936 -21.85 14.02 -27.81
N ILE A 937 -21.37 13.65 -26.63
CA ILE A 937 -21.92 12.56 -25.80
C ILE A 937 -23.37 12.85 -25.39
N LYS A 938 -24.27 11.91 -25.72
CA LYS A 938 -25.67 11.82 -25.30
C LYS A 938 -26.22 10.42 -25.63
N PRO A 939 -27.38 10.01 -25.09
CA PRO A 939 -27.99 8.72 -25.42
C PRO A 939 -28.19 8.50 -26.94
N GLY A 940 -27.96 7.27 -27.40
CA GLY A 940 -28.11 6.83 -28.79
C GLY A 940 -26.89 7.07 -29.68
N ILE A 941 -25.85 7.76 -29.21
CA ILE A 941 -24.59 7.97 -29.96
C ILE A 941 -23.68 6.74 -29.85
N SER A 942 -23.05 6.33 -30.95
CA SER A 942 -22.06 5.24 -30.94
C SER A 942 -20.72 5.71 -30.35
N TYR A 943 -20.17 4.96 -29.38
CA TYR A 943 -18.88 5.28 -28.79
C TYR A 943 -17.72 5.17 -29.80
N VAL A 944 -17.79 4.22 -30.75
CA VAL A 944 -16.87 4.14 -31.90
C VAL A 944 -16.89 5.43 -32.71
N GLY A 945 -18.06 6.08 -32.84
CA GLY A 945 -18.20 7.38 -33.48
C GLY A 945 -17.56 8.53 -32.70
N MET A 946 -17.56 8.47 -31.36
CA MET A 946 -16.85 9.45 -30.52
C MET A 946 -15.34 9.27 -30.63
N HIS A 947 -14.85 8.04 -30.64
CA HIS A 947 -13.43 7.75 -30.83
C HIS A 947 -12.93 8.25 -32.20
N LEU A 948 -13.66 7.96 -33.28
CA LEU A 948 -13.34 8.51 -34.62
C LEU A 948 -13.45 10.04 -34.69
N LEU A 949 -14.32 10.68 -33.88
CA LEU A 949 -14.38 12.13 -33.73
C LEU A 949 -13.11 12.67 -33.06
N SER A 950 -12.67 12.09 -31.94
CA SER A 950 -11.44 12.51 -31.24
C SER A 950 -10.21 12.42 -32.16
N HIS A 951 -10.04 11.29 -32.87
CA HIS A 951 -9.00 11.12 -33.88
C HIS A 951 -9.08 12.14 -35.01
N ARG A 952 -10.27 12.43 -35.54
CA ARG A 952 -10.45 13.44 -36.61
C ARG A 952 -10.06 14.84 -36.15
N VAL A 953 -10.41 15.22 -34.93
CA VAL A 953 -10.08 16.53 -34.35
C VAL A 953 -8.58 16.67 -34.10
N LEU A 954 -7.94 15.64 -33.53
CA LEU A 954 -6.48 15.62 -33.36
C LEU A 954 -5.75 15.63 -34.71
N THR A 955 -6.24 14.88 -35.70
CA THR A 955 -5.66 14.83 -37.06
C THR A 955 -5.74 16.19 -37.77
N GLN A 956 -6.87 16.89 -37.64
CA GLN A 956 -7.03 18.27 -38.14
C GLN A 956 -6.03 19.22 -37.46
N HIS A 957 -5.87 19.13 -36.13
CA HIS A 957 -4.95 19.98 -35.36
C HIS A 957 -3.48 19.74 -35.72
N LEU A 958 -3.03 18.47 -35.77
CA LEU A 958 -1.64 18.14 -36.10
C LEU A 958 -1.29 18.46 -37.58
N LEU A 959 -2.29 18.53 -38.47
CA LEU A 959 -2.16 19.03 -39.84
C LEU A 959 -2.11 20.57 -39.90
N GLU A 960 -2.93 21.27 -39.11
CA GLU A 960 -2.91 22.74 -38.96
C GLU A 960 -1.55 23.26 -38.50
N TYR A 961 -0.89 22.55 -37.57
CA TYR A 961 0.44 22.89 -37.05
C TYR A 961 1.61 22.27 -37.84
N GLY A 962 1.34 21.51 -38.91
CA GLY A 962 2.37 21.02 -39.82
C GLY A 962 3.26 19.87 -39.31
N LEU A 963 2.86 19.17 -38.23
CA LEU A 963 3.44 17.87 -37.87
C LEU A 963 2.99 16.79 -38.86
N PHE A 964 1.72 16.84 -39.25
CA PHE A 964 1.18 16.14 -40.39
C PHE A 964 1.22 17.04 -41.64
N GLN A 965 1.32 16.43 -42.82
CA GLN A 965 1.50 17.13 -44.10
C GLN A 965 0.99 16.29 -45.28
N ASN A 966 1.03 16.85 -46.51
CA ASN A 966 0.85 16.12 -47.77
C ASN A 966 -0.44 15.27 -47.92
N GLY A 967 -1.53 15.70 -47.29
CA GLY A 967 -2.84 15.06 -47.39
C GLY A 967 -3.96 15.87 -46.71
N THR A 968 -5.19 15.49 -46.99
CA THR A 968 -6.41 15.95 -46.30
C THR A 968 -6.70 15.11 -45.05
N VAL A 969 -7.49 15.62 -44.11
CA VAL A 969 -7.87 14.86 -42.89
C VAL A 969 -8.57 13.55 -43.22
N ASP A 970 -9.36 13.48 -44.29
CA ASP A 970 -9.98 12.21 -44.72
C ASP A 970 -8.93 11.19 -45.18
N GLU A 971 -7.95 11.58 -46.01
CA GLU A 971 -6.84 10.70 -46.41
C GLU A 971 -6.00 10.24 -45.21
N LEU A 972 -5.73 11.11 -44.24
CA LEU A 972 -4.97 10.74 -43.03
C LEU A 972 -5.78 9.82 -42.09
N MET A 973 -7.11 9.94 -42.05
CA MET A 973 -7.98 9.03 -41.31
C MET A 973 -8.12 7.67 -42.01
N ASP A 974 -8.24 7.65 -43.34
CA ASP A 974 -8.28 6.41 -44.14
C ASP A 974 -6.97 5.61 -44.07
N HIS A 975 -5.83 6.31 -43.94
CA HIS A 975 -4.52 5.70 -43.68
C HIS A 975 -4.21 5.51 -42.18
N GLU A 976 -5.16 5.76 -41.27
CA GLU A 976 -5.07 5.55 -39.82
C GLU A 976 -3.85 6.25 -39.17
N ILE A 977 -3.41 7.39 -39.73
CA ILE A 977 -2.13 8.06 -39.39
C ILE A 977 -2.06 8.51 -37.92
N SER A 978 -3.17 9.04 -37.38
CA SER A 978 -3.22 9.43 -35.97
C SER A 978 -3.12 8.25 -35.01
N ALA A 979 -3.43 7.01 -35.42
CA ALA A 979 -3.34 5.83 -34.57
C ALA A 979 -1.89 5.39 -34.23
N PHE A 980 -0.89 6.03 -34.83
CA PHE A 980 0.53 5.90 -34.44
C PHE A 980 0.95 6.87 -33.33
N PHE A 981 0.17 7.93 -33.10
CA PHE A 981 0.39 8.95 -32.08
C PHE A 981 -0.67 8.91 -30.97
N TYR A 982 -1.82 8.29 -31.22
CA TYR A 982 -2.93 8.06 -30.29
C TYR A 982 -3.32 6.56 -30.44
N PRO A 983 -2.62 5.65 -29.74
CA PRO A 983 -2.65 4.21 -30.05
C PRO A 983 -3.65 3.36 -29.21
N HIS A 984 -4.35 3.96 -28.25
CA HIS A 984 -5.29 3.29 -27.33
C HIS A 984 -6.75 3.62 -27.67
N GLY A 985 -7.70 3.24 -26.81
CA GLY A 985 -9.10 3.62 -26.95
C GLY A 985 -9.34 5.12 -26.69
N LEU A 986 -10.59 5.54 -26.80
CA LEU A 986 -11.05 6.83 -26.23
C LEU A 986 -11.46 6.68 -24.74
N GLY A 987 -11.35 5.47 -24.20
CA GLY A 987 -11.86 5.10 -22.89
C GLY A 987 -12.72 3.82 -22.91
N HIS A 988 -13.31 3.59 -21.75
CA HIS A 988 -13.99 2.36 -21.33
C HIS A 988 -15.23 2.70 -20.50
N LEU A 989 -15.99 1.68 -20.09
CA LEU A 989 -16.90 1.82 -18.96
C LEU A 989 -16.07 1.86 -17.66
N MET A 990 -16.59 2.51 -16.62
CA MET A 990 -16.04 2.50 -15.26
C MET A 990 -17.15 2.27 -14.24
N GLY A 991 -16.85 1.64 -13.10
CA GLY A 991 -17.83 1.38 -12.03
C GLY A 991 -17.22 0.78 -10.77
N LEU A 992 -17.23 -0.56 -10.68
CA LEU A 992 -16.55 -1.31 -9.62
C LEU A 992 -15.16 -1.81 -10.03
N ASP A 993 -14.95 -1.95 -11.34
CA ASP A 993 -13.61 -2.08 -11.91
C ASP A 993 -13.32 -0.78 -12.67
N THR A 994 -12.04 -0.46 -12.86
CA THR A 994 -11.56 0.67 -13.68
C THR A 994 -11.98 0.46 -15.13
N HIS A 995 -11.63 -0.69 -15.71
CA HIS A 995 -12.18 -1.20 -16.97
C HIS A 995 -13.44 -2.02 -16.69
N ASP A 996 -14.58 -1.36 -16.47
CA ASP A 996 -15.83 -2.00 -16.05
C ASP A 996 -16.49 -2.84 -17.15
N VAL A 997 -17.20 -3.89 -16.72
CA VAL A 997 -17.66 -4.99 -17.57
C VAL A 997 -18.72 -4.58 -18.60
N GLY A 998 -18.73 -5.26 -19.75
CA GLY A 998 -19.80 -5.18 -20.75
C GLY A 998 -19.63 -4.10 -21.83
N GLY A 999 -18.48 -3.42 -21.88
CA GLY A 999 -18.13 -2.47 -22.96
C GLY A 999 -18.06 -3.15 -24.34
N ILE A 1000 -17.62 -4.41 -24.37
CA ILE A 1000 -17.73 -5.33 -25.50
C ILE A 1000 -18.90 -6.30 -25.25
N PRO A 1001 -19.98 -6.28 -26.06
CA PRO A 1001 -21.09 -7.23 -25.90
C PRO A 1001 -20.65 -8.70 -26.15
N VAL A 1002 -21.28 -9.64 -25.45
CA VAL A 1002 -20.99 -11.08 -25.58
C VAL A 1002 -21.14 -11.54 -27.04
N GLY A 1003 -20.08 -12.17 -27.57
CA GLY A 1003 -20.02 -12.63 -28.96
C GLY A 1003 -19.57 -11.58 -29.98
N TYR A 1004 -19.24 -10.36 -29.57
CA TYR A 1004 -18.67 -9.33 -30.45
C TYR A 1004 -17.16 -9.52 -30.66
N THR A 1005 -16.71 -9.51 -31.92
CA THR A 1005 -15.28 -9.55 -32.26
C THR A 1005 -14.71 -8.13 -32.38
N ARG A 1006 -13.67 -7.80 -31.60
CA ARG A 1006 -12.97 -6.50 -31.70
C ARG A 1006 -12.40 -6.27 -33.12
N SER A 1007 -12.31 -5.01 -33.53
CA SER A 1007 -11.82 -4.65 -34.87
C SER A 1007 -10.33 -4.92 -35.02
N THR A 1008 -9.89 -5.29 -36.24
CA THR A 1008 -8.47 -5.45 -36.59
C THR A 1008 -7.84 -4.18 -37.19
N LYS A 1009 -8.62 -3.11 -37.41
CA LYS A 1009 -8.09 -1.79 -37.79
C LYS A 1009 -7.27 -1.21 -36.63
N LYS A 1010 -6.06 -0.71 -36.88
CA LYS A 1010 -5.15 -0.18 -35.86
C LYS A 1010 -5.81 0.92 -35.03
N ILE A 1011 -6.56 1.80 -35.67
CA ILE A 1011 -7.31 2.87 -34.99
C ILE A 1011 -8.36 2.32 -34.02
N LEU A 1012 -9.10 1.25 -34.36
CA LEU A 1012 -10.20 0.72 -33.54
C LEU A 1012 -9.81 -0.44 -32.60
N ALA A 1013 -8.62 -1.05 -32.77
CA ALA A 1013 -8.29 -2.34 -32.17
C ALA A 1013 -8.21 -2.35 -30.63
N LYS A 1014 -7.95 -1.18 -30.01
CA LYS A 1014 -7.79 -1.03 -28.57
C LYS A 1014 -9.00 -0.39 -27.87
N LEU A 1015 -10.12 -0.19 -28.57
CA LEU A 1015 -11.36 0.23 -27.93
C LEU A 1015 -11.91 -0.86 -27.00
N ARG A 1016 -12.15 -0.49 -25.74
CA ARG A 1016 -12.80 -1.32 -24.71
C ARG A 1016 -14.34 -1.18 -24.70
N CYS A 1017 -14.87 -0.09 -25.25
CA CYS A 1017 -16.31 0.10 -25.46
C CYS A 1017 -16.66 0.22 -26.96
N VAL A 1018 -17.69 -0.53 -27.40
CA VAL A 1018 -18.25 -0.46 -28.77
C VAL A 1018 -19.76 -0.18 -28.79
N ARG A 1019 -20.37 0.08 -27.63
CA ARG A 1019 -21.82 0.27 -27.47
C ARG A 1019 -22.31 1.58 -28.09
N ASN A 1020 -23.62 1.67 -28.30
CA ASN A 1020 -24.29 2.96 -28.30
C ASN A 1020 -24.50 3.39 -26.84
N LEU A 1021 -24.35 4.68 -26.56
CA LEU A 1021 -24.43 5.23 -25.23
C LEU A 1021 -25.87 5.26 -24.72
N GLU A 1022 -26.07 4.90 -23.46
CA GLU A 1022 -27.36 4.90 -22.77
C GLU A 1022 -27.28 5.71 -21.49
N LYS A 1023 -28.41 6.24 -21.01
CA LYS A 1023 -28.45 7.01 -19.76
C LYS A 1023 -27.92 6.14 -18.60
N ASN A 1024 -27.11 6.75 -17.72
CA ASN A 1024 -26.45 6.13 -16.57
C ASN A 1024 -25.36 5.09 -16.90
N MET A 1025 -24.91 5.00 -18.16
CA MET A 1025 -23.55 4.53 -18.43
C MET A 1025 -22.54 5.52 -17.85
N VAL A 1026 -21.51 5.00 -17.20
CA VAL A 1026 -20.35 5.75 -16.69
C VAL A 1026 -19.13 5.32 -17.49
N LEU A 1027 -18.37 6.28 -18.02
CA LEU A 1027 -17.25 6.05 -18.93
C LEU A 1027 -16.08 7.00 -18.65
N THR A 1028 -14.88 6.63 -19.09
CA THR A 1028 -13.77 7.56 -19.31
C THR A 1028 -13.85 8.23 -20.69
N VAL A 1029 -13.25 9.42 -20.80
CA VAL A 1029 -13.04 10.17 -22.03
C VAL A 1029 -11.59 10.65 -22.05
N GLU A 1030 -10.71 9.83 -22.63
CA GLU A 1030 -9.24 9.88 -22.45
C GLU A 1030 -8.42 10.06 -23.75
N PRO A 1031 -8.70 11.04 -24.62
CA PRO A 1031 -7.83 11.24 -25.78
C PRO A 1031 -6.39 11.56 -25.36
N GLY A 1032 -5.44 11.14 -26.19
CA GLY A 1032 -4.01 11.39 -25.96
C GLY A 1032 -3.20 11.58 -27.25
N CYS A 1033 -1.95 12.01 -27.09
CA CYS A 1033 -0.97 12.18 -28.16
C CYS A 1033 0.45 11.95 -27.62
N TYR A 1034 1.14 10.92 -28.12
CA TYR A 1034 2.40 10.39 -27.60
C TYR A 1034 3.43 10.19 -28.71
N PHE A 1035 4.72 10.30 -28.36
CA PHE A 1035 5.83 10.22 -29.30
C PHE A 1035 6.67 8.94 -29.08
N ILE A 1036 5.98 7.79 -29.17
CA ILE A 1036 6.55 6.45 -28.96
C ILE A 1036 7.44 6.05 -30.15
N GLU A 1037 8.71 5.78 -29.88
CA GLU A 1037 9.73 5.54 -30.92
C GLU A 1037 9.38 4.35 -31.84
N ALA A 1038 8.91 3.21 -31.31
CA ALA A 1038 8.48 2.07 -32.12
C ALA A 1038 7.30 2.38 -33.06
N GLN A 1039 6.34 3.20 -32.63
CA GLN A 1039 5.22 3.62 -33.48
C GLN A 1039 5.70 4.60 -34.56
N ILE A 1040 6.60 5.53 -34.19
CA ILE A 1040 7.26 6.46 -35.09
C ILE A 1040 8.08 5.72 -36.16
N GLN A 1041 8.84 4.70 -35.79
CA GLN A 1041 9.59 3.87 -36.75
C GLN A 1041 8.63 3.12 -37.69
N THR A 1042 7.53 2.57 -37.16
CA THR A 1042 6.55 1.83 -37.95
C THR A 1042 5.86 2.72 -39.00
N VAL A 1043 5.44 3.93 -38.64
CA VAL A 1043 4.77 4.85 -39.60
C VAL A 1043 5.72 5.43 -40.64
N LEU A 1044 7.01 5.58 -40.30
CA LEU A 1044 8.05 6.08 -41.21
C LEU A 1044 8.66 4.98 -42.11
N ALA A 1045 8.63 3.71 -41.70
CA ALA A 1045 9.15 2.59 -42.49
C ALA A 1045 8.28 2.27 -43.72
N ASN A 1046 7.00 2.63 -43.71
CA ASN A 1046 6.07 2.45 -44.83
C ASN A 1046 5.99 3.74 -45.69
N PRO A 1047 6.45 3.75 -46.95
CA PRO A 1047 6.43 4.94 -47.80
C PRO A 1047 5.05 5.55 -48.05
N VAL A 1048 3.97 4.76 -47.93
CA VAL A 1048 2.58 5.23 -48.12
C VAL A 1048 2.15 6.12 -46.96
N THR A 1049 2.57 5.82 -45.73
CA THR A 1049 2.25 6.59 -44.53
C THR A 1049 3.30 7.66 -44.23
N ALA A 1050 4.58 7.37 -44.48
CA ALA A 1050 5.70 8.26 -44.18
C ALA A 1050 5.62 9.63 -44.86
N LYS A 1051 5.02 9.71 -46.06
CA LYS A 1051 4.79 10.98 -46.78
C LYS A 1051 3.94 11.98 -45.98
N PHE A 1052 3.06 11.50 -45.11
CA PHE A 1052 2.15 12.34 -44.33
C PHE A 1052 2.79 12.91 -43.06
N ILE A 1053 4.00 12.46 -42.69
CA ILE A 1053 4.69 12.87 -41.47
C ILE A 1053 5.78 13.88 -41.82
N ASN A 1054 5.78 15.04 -41.16
CA ASN A 1054 6.87 16.00 -41.25
C ASN A 1054 7.99 15.58 -40.30
N GLN A 1055 9.03 14.93 -40.85
CA GLN A 1055 10.14 14.37 -40.06
C GLN A 1055 10.99 15.45 -39.38
N GLU A 1056 11.11 16.66 -39.96
CA GLU A 1056 11.80 17.78 -39.33
C GLU A 1056 11.03 18.26 -38.10
N MET A 1057 9.71 18.47 -38.24
CA MET A 1057 8.85 18.85 -37.11
C MET A 1057 8.80 17.76 -36.03
N LEU A 1058 8.66 16.50 -36.42
CA LEU A 1058 8.64 15.35 -35.51
C LEU A 1058 9.94 15.20 -34.70
N SER A 1059 11.09 15.62 -35.24
CA SER A 1059 12.38 15.50 -34.53
C SER A 1059 12.40 16.26 -33.19
N ARG A 1060 11.57 17.29 -33.04
CA ARG A 1060 11.42 18.11 -31.82
C ARG A 1060 10.72 17.38 -30.66
N PHE A 1061 9.92 16.36 -30.96
CA PHE A 1061 9.08 15.65 -29.99
C PHE A 1061 9.58 14.25 -29.63
N ARG A 1062 10.61 13.74 -30.31
CA ARG A 1062 11.19 12.43 -30.01
C ARG A 1062 11.74 12.41 -28.57
N GLY A 1063 11.18 11.54 -27.73
CA GLY A 1063 11.57 11.43 -26.32
C GLY A 1063 10.91 12.45 -25.37
N THR A 1064 10.03 13.34 -25.85
CA THR A 1064 9.34 14.32 -24.97
C THR A 1064 8.11 13.74 -24.26
N GLY A 1065 7.82 12.45 -24.43
CA GLY A 1065 6.69 11.77 -23.79
C GLY A 1065 5.39 11.87 -24.57
N GLY A 1066 4.32 12.26 -23.88
CA GLY A 1066 2.98 12.43 -24.44
C GLY A 1066 2.03 13.13 -23.48
N VAL A 1067 0.87 13.52 -23.99
CA VAL A 1067 -0.25 14.11 -23.24
C VAL A 1067 -1.42 13.14 -23.27
N ARG A 1068 -2.07 12.91 -22.13
CA ARG A 1068 -3.43 12.39 -22.01
C ARG A 1068 -4.27 13.35 -21.16
N ILE A 1069 -5.54 13.54 -21.53
CA ILE A 1069 -6.49 14.38 -20.78
C ILE A 1069 -7.75 13.56 -20.62
N GLU A 1070 -8.04 13.15 -19.39
CA GLU A 1070 -9.06 12.15 -19.12
C GLU A 1070 -10.02 12.58 -18.04
N SER A 1071 -11.32 12.56 -18.37
CA SER A 1071 -12.39 12.82 -17.42
C SER A 1071 -13.35 11.64 -17.34
N ASP A 1072 -13.73 11.30 -16.12
CA ASP A 1072 -14.88 10.45 -15.84
C ASP A 1072 -16.19 11.18 -16.14
N VAL A 1073 -17.11 10.46 -16.79
CA VAL A 1073 -18.40 11.01 -17.21
C VAL A 1073 -19.55 10.06 -16.95
N VAL A 1074 -20.73 10.62 -16.63
CA VAL A 1074 -22.00 9.89 -16.71
C VAL A 1074 -22.87 10.43 -17.84
N VAL A 1075 -23.40 9.51 -18.66
CA VAL A 1075 -24.32 9.84 -19.75
C VAL A 1075 -25.68 10.20 -19.15
N THR A 1076 -26.13 11.44 -19.36
CA THR A 1076 -27.40 11.94 -18.81
C THR A 1076 -28.56 11.69 -19.78
N ALA A 1077 -29.77 12.16 -19.45
CA ALA A 1077 -30.93 12.02 -20.34
C ALA A 1077 -30.80 12.79 -21.68
N THR A 1078 -29.91 13.80 -21.75
CA THR A 1078 -29.83 14.75 -22.88
C THR A 1078 -28.41 15.08 -23.33
N GLY A 1079 -27.39 14.59 -22.62
CA GLY A 1079 -26.00 14.99 -22.81
C GLY A 1079 -25.07 14.21 -21.88
N VAL A 1080 -24.08 14.90 -21.30
CA VAL A 1080 -23.07 14.33 -20.40
C VAL A 1080 -22.94 15.16 -19.12
N GLU A 1081 -22.62 14.51 -18.00
CA GLU A 1081 -22.13 15.13 -16.77
C GLU A 1081 -20.68 14.68 -16.57
N ASN A 1082 -19.73 15.62 -16.65
CA ASN A 1082 -18.34 15.37 -16.27
C ASN A 1082 -18.28 15.32 -14.73
N MET A 1083 -17.73 14.26 -14.15
CA MET A 1083 -17.58 14.11 -12.69
C MET A 1083 -16.23 14.67 -12.20
N SER A 1084 -15.18 14.60 -13.02
CA SER A 1084 -13.84 15.11 -12.70
C SER A 1084 -13.81 16.64 -12.64
N LYS A 1085 -13.09 17.21 -11.66
CA LYS A 1085 -13.06 18.65 -11.34
C LYS A 1085 -11.63 19.13 -11.12
N VAL A 1086 -10.85 19.04 -12.18
CA VAL A 1086 -9.42 19.43 -12.25
C VAL A 1086 -9.22 20.59 -13.25
N PRO A 1087 -8.15 21.38 -13.13
CA PRO A 1087 -7.72 22.34 -14.16
C PRO A 1087 -7.57 21.67 -15.55
N ARG A 1088 -8.00 22.35 -16.61
CA ARG A 1088 -7.95 21.82 -17.99
C ARG A 1088 -7.43 22.80 -19.05
N THR A 1089 -7.54 24.12 -18.88
CA THR A 1089 -6.79 25.03 -19.79
C THR A 1089 -5.34 25.16 -19.34
N VAL A 1090 -4.46 25.54 -20.27
CA VAL A 1090 -3.05 25.87 -19.98
C VAL A 1090 -2.97 26.93 -18.87
N GLU A 1091 -3.78 27.97 -18.97
CA GLU A 1091 -3.84 29.08 -18.01
C GLU A 1091 -4.36 28.62 -16.64
N GLU A 1092 -5.32 27.68 -16.58
CA GLU A 1092 -5.80 27.11 -15.31
C GLU A 1092 -4.73 26.25 -14.62
N ILE A 1093 -3.96 25.46 -15.39
CA ILE A 1093 -2.87 24.62 -14.87
C ILE A 1093 -1.72 25.48 -14.38
N GLU A 1094 -1.22 26.42 -15.19
CA GLU A 1094 -0.15 27.35 -14.80
C GLU A 1094 -0.57 28.17 -13.58
N ALA A 1095 -1.80 28.71 -13.55
CA ALA A 1095 -2.32 29.43 -12.40
C ALA A 1095 -2.53 28.54 -11.17
N THR A 1096 -2.75 27.23 -11.32
CA THR A 1096 -2.84 26.29 -10.19
C THR A 1096 -1.47 25.99 -9.60
N MET A 1097 -0.46 25.74 -10.44
CA MET A 1097 0.91 25.49 -9.99
C MET A 1097 1.57 26.74 -9.39
N GLN A 1098 1.20 27.94 -9.84
CA GLN A 1098 1.62 29.22 -9.25
C GLN A 1098 0.99 29.53 -7.87
N GLN A 1099 0.11 28.66 -7.35
CA GLN A 1099 -0.49 28.76 -6.00
C GLN A 1099 0.18 27.82 -4.96
N ALA A 1100 1.40 27.34 -5.24
CA ALA A 1100 2.19 26.46 -4.39
C ALA A 1100 2.90 27.19 -3.23
#